data_AF-A0A317ERV3-F1
#
_entry.id   AF-A0A317ERV3-F1
#
_cell.length_a   1.000
_cell.length_b   1.000
_cell.length_c   1.000
_cell.angle_alpha   90.00
_cell.angle_beta   90.00
_cell.angle_gamma   90.00
#
_symmetry.space_group_name_H-M   'P 1'
#
loop_
_entity.id
_entity.type
_entity.pdbx_description
1 polymer ?
#
loop_
_entity_poly.entity_id
_entity_poly.type
_entity_poly.pdbx_seq_one_letter_code
_entity_poly.pdbx_strand_id
1 'polypeptide(L)'
;MKFSLTKIMPLVLLLSICSANFAVAQQSDQAKPWVFWYWVQAGVSKAGITADLEAMKTNGIGGAYLMSIKGSSASNPPLYSNPSNQLSPQWWDMVKFAMQEAKRLDLKLGMHVSDGFALAGGPWITPELSMQKVVSSKLTLSKSVAKIILPQPEQKEGYYKDIAVYAYPSPIGSNQSTRTVVPKVTASNGADASGLIKPENKQSFGSNEPCYVQYEFDKPFTCRSVRIKINGNNYQAQRLNIEVSEDGKSFKSIGRLEPPRHGWQDTDQDVTHSIVPTTAKFFRFIYDKSGSEPGSEDLDAAKWKPSLKLMNLELSSEAQVNQFEGKNGSIWRISKRTTQDQIPESLCVPLNRIINLSNKLRADGSLDWKVPSGNWTILRIGHTSTGQTNATGGGGIGLECDKFNPEAVKLQFSSWYGEALKHAGPEIASKILNTFHVDSWECGSQNWSENFKAEFLKRRGYDLIPYLPIMTGLPVQSASVSENFLYDVRKTISELVVDKFYKTLAALAKEKGVSFTAESIAPTMLSDGLMHYKTVDVPMGEFWLNSPTHDKPNDMLDAISGAHIYGKNIIQAEAFTTVRMDWNESPGNMKTLQDRNYALGINKLVYHVFTHNPWMDRKPGMTLDGVGLYFQRDQTWWTAGKAWIDYATRTQNLLQQGHPVVDIAVFTGEELPRRSILPDRLVSTLPGLFGADVVAAERKRLANLGQPMTTVPSGVSHAANMAAPENWVNPLRGYAYDSFNPDVLSTATVKNGSVVFESGASYKILVIPGEMKMNPNYQYMSYQVVNKLFDLVKAGATIIVAEKPLYQIGMQKVNDNEFNELINQIWIDKAKPNQVTKLGLGKIIQAPYQSETFNLLGLAKDIEILDIIPITDVPLPISKAVAYTHRSTGSKEIYFISNQQNQARNLHLSFRVTHKIPQIFDMVTNKEIQVEWWESANGRTFLNYQFPANGSIFVVFEKDTNLKQSAEISPFKGFISLQNLSANWKVQFNPEYGGPAKAQEFNTLTDWMASANDAIKYYSGTATYSKNFIYQGDLQQQVWLDLGSFSNIAQIKINGIDCGTLWTAPFKTEISKALRLGDNTVDIQVVNTWANRLIGDSKLPVDKRITNTTAPFRLADKPLNSAGLLGPVTLQMEDK
;
A
#
# COMPACT_ATOMS: atom_id res chain seq x y z
N MET A 1 -34.21 -63.75 -36.85
CA MET A 1 -34.63 -64.98 -36.15
C MET A 1 -35.23 -64.57 -34.81
N LYS A 2 -36.50 -64.95 -34.53
CA LYS A 2 -37.12 -65.34 -33.23
C LYS A 2 -36.84 -64.46 -31.97
N PHE A 3 -37.77 -64.01 -31.12
CA PHE A 3 -39.19 -64.28 -30.85
C PHE A 3 -39.76 -63.11 -29.99
N SER A 4 -41.09 -63.00 -30.00
CA SER A 4 -42.00 -62.09 -29.26
C SER A 4 -42.07 -62.30 -27.74
N LEU A 5 -42.39 -61.26 -26.94
CA LEU A 5 -43.57 -61.21 -26.03
C LEU A 5 -43.70 -59.91 -25.20
N THR A 6 -44.93 -59.41 -25.15
CA THR A 6 -45.52 -58.26 -24.43
C THR A 6 -45.88 -58.51 -22.94
N LYS A 7 -45.83 -57.48 -22.07
CA LYS A 7 -46.85 -56.99 -21.06
C LYS A 7 -46.19 -56.29 -19.83
N ILE A 8 -46.42 -54.98 -19.60
CA ILE A 8 -47.35 -54.30 -18.65
C ILE A 8 -46.96 -54.32 -17.14
N MET A 9 -46.54 -53.13 -16.62
CA MET A 9 -46.68 -52.44 -15.28
C MET A 9 -46.67 -53.21 -13.93
N PRO A 10 -46.51 -52.54 -12.76
CA PRO A 10 -45.61 -51.44 -12.35
C PRO A 10 -44.86 -51.77 -11.02
N LEU A 11 -43.78 -51.07 -10.65
CA LEU A 11 -43.36 -51.06 -9.24
C LEU A 11 -42.68 -49.76 -8.82
N VAL A 12 -43.36 -49.11 -7.88
CA VAL A 12 -42.90 -48.07 -6.97
C VAL A 12 -41.51 -48.44 -6.41
N LEU A 13 -40.51 -47.59 -6.63
CA LEU A 13 -39.32 -47.58 -5.79
C LEU A 13 -39.06 -46.16 -5.28
N LEU A 14 -39.02 -46.09 -3.96
CA LEU A 14 -38.96 -44.91 -3.13
C LEU A 14 -37.87 -43.92 -3.54
N LEU A 15 -38.25 -42.65 -3.44
CA LEU A 15 -37.36 -41.54 -3.12
C LEU A 15 -36.39 -41.94 -2.00
N SER A 16 -35.12 -42.07 -2.34
CA SER A 16 -34.00 -41.83 -1.43
C SER A 16 -33.10 -40.83 -2.14
N ILE A 17 -33.56 -39.57 -2.14
CA ILE A 17 -32.67 -38.43 -2.37
C ILE A 17 -31.77 -38.41 -1.13
N CYS A 18 -30.63 -39.10 -1.21
CA CYS A 18 -29.50 -38.77 -0.36
C CYS A 18 -29.21 -37.28 -0.61
N SER A 19 -29.51 -36.45 0.37
CA SER A 19 -29.09 -35.07 0.47
C SER A 19 -27.56 -35.06 0.57
N ALA A 20 -26.90 -35.17 -0.57
CA ALA A 20 -25.52 -34.80 -0.72
C ALA A 20 -25.44 -33.30 -0.38
N ASN A 21 -24.84 -32.96 0.75
CA ASN A 21 -24.41 -31.60 1.04
C ASN A 21 -23.42 -31.20 -0.07
N PHE A 22 -23.89 -30.55 -1.12
CA PHE A 22 -23.01 -29.93 -2.09
C PHE A 22 -22.31 -28.76 -1.38
N ALA A 23 -21.00 -28.86 -1.16
CA ALA A 23 -20.20 -27.73 -0.73
C ALA A 23 -20.34 -26.63 -1.80
N VAL A 24 -20.79 -25.44 -1.39
CA VAL A 24 -21.09 -24.30 -2.27
C VAL A 24 -19.89 -23.88 -3.13
N ALA A 25 -18.69 -23.97 -2.56
CA ALA A 25 -17.45 -23.69 -3.27
C ALA A 25 -16.55 -24.94 -3.26
N GLN A 26 -16.31 -25.54 -4.43
CA GLN A 26 -15.22 -26.49 -4.59
C GLN A 26 -13.91 -25.73 -4.34
N GLN A 27 -13.16 -26.12 -3.30
CA GLN A 27 -11.94 -25.41 -2.90
C GLN A 27 -10.83 -25.64 -3.94
N SER A 28 -10.38 -24.56 -4.58
CA SER A 28 -9.16 -24.56 -5.40
C SER A 28 -7.94 -24.36 -4.52
N ASP A 29 -6.86 -25.11 -4.75
CA ASP A 29 -5.58 -24.89 -4.07
C ASP A 29 -4.99 -23.50 -4.37
N GLN A 30 -5.32 -22.91 -5.53
CA GLN A 30 -4.94 -21.54 -5.88
C GLN A 30 -5.55 -20.50 -4.94
N ALA A 31 -6.73 -20.80 -4.39
CA ALA A 31 -7.48 -19.92 -3.52
C ALA A 31 -7.05 -20.01 -2.05
N LYS A 32 -6.09 -20.87 -1.68
CA LYS A 32 -5.55 -20.87 -0.32
C LYS A 32 -4.66 -19.64 -0.08
N PRO A 33 -4.78 -18.96 1.07
CA PRO A 33 -3.88 -17.86 1.41
C PRO A 33 -2.46 -18.38 1.69
N TRP A 34 -1.50 -17.47 1.59
CA TRP A 34 -0.08 -17.71 1.84
C TRP A 34 0.36 -16.94 3.08
N VAL A 35 1.63 -17.12 3.48
CA VAL A 35 2.26 -16.34 4.55
C VAL A 35 3.62 -15.83 4.11
N PHE A 36 4.06 -14.70 4.66
CA PHE A 36 5.49 -14.43 4.77
C PHE A 36 6.04 -15.28 5.91
N TRP A 37 7.10 -16.05 5.66
CA TRP A 37 7.75 -16.91 6.63
C TRP A 37 9.16 -16.41 6.95
N TYR A 38 9.26 -15.67 8.05
CA TYR A 38 10.50 -14.95 8.41
C TYR A 38 11.40 -15.77 9.32
N TRP A 39 12.64 -15.96 8.88
CA TRP A 39 13.73 -16.52 9.68
C TRP A 39 14.54 -15.36 10.28
N VAL A 40 14.28 -15.07 11.55
CA VAL A 40 14.78 -13.86 12.22
C VAL A 40 16.12 -14.13 12.94
N GLN A 41 17.10 -13.25 12.72
CA GLN A 41 18.41 -13.23 13.38
C GLN A 41 19.15 -14.58 13.35
N ALA A 42 19.12 -15.25 12.20
CA ALA A 42 19.71 -16.58 11.99
C ALA A 42 19.20 -17.68 12.94
N GLY A 43 18.11 -17.46 13.68
CA GLY A 43 17.58 -18.42 14.65
C GLY A 43 16.69 -19.47 13.98
N VAL A 44 17.29 -20.55 13.47
CA VAL A 44 16.57 -21.58 12.69
C VAL A 44 16.85 -22.98 13.22
N SER A 45 15.83 -23.84 13.32
CA SER A 45 15.97 -25.25 13.69
C SER A 45 15.11 -26.17 12.82
N LYS A 46 15.59 -27.39 12.56
CA LYS A 46 14.83 -28.41 11.80
C LYS A 46 13.51 -28.77 12.47
N ALA A 47 13.51 -28.93 13.80
CA ALA A 47 12.30 -29.24 14.56
C ALA A 47 11.25 -28.11 14.42
N GLY A 48 11.68 -26.85 14.50
CA GLY A 48 10.79 -25.72 14.28
C GLY A 48 10.29 -25.64 12.84
N ILE A 49 11.12 -25.97 11.84
CA ILE A 49 10.75 -25.97 10.41
C ILE A 49 9.62 -26.98 10.17
N THR A 50 9.79 -28.22 10.66
CA THR A 50 8.75 -29.26 10.58
C THR A 50 7.47 -28.79 11.26
N ALA A 51 7.56 -28.27 12.49
CA ALA A 51 6.40 -27.80 13.24
C ALA A 51 5.67 -26.63 12.55
N ASP A 52 6.40 -25.70 11.93
CA ASP A 52 5.83 -24.58 11.19
C ASP A 52 5.07 -25.05 9.96
N LEU A 53 5.69 -25.88 9.12
CA LEU A 53 5.08 -26.33 7.88
C LEU A 53 3.89 -27.28 8.14
N GLU A 54 3.97 -28.12 9.17
CA GLU A 54 2.83 -28.95 9.61
C GLU A 54 1.68 -28.10 10.14
N ALA A 55 1.98 -27.06 10.91
CA ALA A 55 1.00 -26.09 11.38
C ALA A 55 0.32 -25.36 10.21
N MET A 56 1.11 -24.86 9.25
CA MET A 56 0.61 -24.22 8.02
C MET A 56 -0.32 -25.17 7.25
N LYS A 57 0.12 -26.42 7.00
CA LYS A 57 -0.68 -27.41 6.25
C LYS A 57 -1.99 -27.74 6.96
N THR A 58 -1.94 -27.99 8.26
CA THR A 58 -3.12 -28.35 9.07
C THR A 58 -4.19 -27.25 9.07
N ASN A 59 -3.74 -25.99 9.04
CA ASN A 59 -4.63 -24.84 9.03
C ASN A 59 -5.06 -24.37 7.63
N GLY A 60 -4.62 -25.04 6.56
CA GLY A 60 -5.05 -24.74 5.20
C GLY A 60 -4.27 -23.63 4.48
N ILE A 61 -3.08 -23.27 4.97
CA ILE A 61 -2.16 -22.40 4.23
C ILE A 61 -1.65 -23.14 2.97
N GLY A 62 -1.62 -22.43 1.83
CA GLY A 62 -1.23 -23.00 0.54
C GLY A 62 0.27 -22.91 0.24
N GLY A 63 0.97 -21.97 0.86
CA GLY A 63 2.40 -21.77 0.65
C GLY A 63 2.97 -20.63 1.49
N ALA A 64 4.28 -20.44 1.39
CA ALA A 64 5.02 -19.45 2.16
C ALA A 64 6.13 -18.78 1.34
N TYR A 65 6.34 -17.48 1.54
CA TYR A 65 7.55 -16.80 1.09
C TYR A 65 8.63 -16.93 2.17
N LEU A 66 9.64 -17.77 1.91
CA LEU A 66 10.77 -17.96 2.82
C LEU A 66 11.71 -16.75 2.67
N MET A 67 11.83 -15.97 3.74
CA MET A 67 12.68 -14.77 3.79
C MET A 67 13.46 -14.74 5.10
N SER A 68 14.74 -14.40 5.03
CA SER A 68 15.58 -14.26 6.21
C SER A 68 15.77 -12.79 6.56
N ILE A 69 15.61 -12.46 7.84
CA ILE A 69 15.67 -11.09 8.34
C ILE A 69 16.75 -11.01 9.43
N LYS A 70 17.77 -10.19 9.19
CA LYS A 70 18.97 -10.02 10.03
C LYS A 70 19.80 -11.30 10.15
N GLY A 71 21.07 -11.13 10.50
CA GLY A 71 21.99 -12.21 10.83
C GLY A 71 22.51 -12.10 12.25
N SER A 72 23.31 -13.08 12.67
CA SER A 72 24.09 -12.97 13.90
C SER A 72 25.38 -12.19 13.62
N SER A 73 25.67 -11.19 14.46
CA SER A 73 26.90 -10.39 14.41
C SER A 73 27.31 -9.93 15.80
N ALA A 74 28.50 -9.32 15.95
CA ALA A 74 28.92 -8.75 17.22
C ALA A 74 27.95 -7.66 17.74
N SER A 75 27.36 -6.87 16.84
CA SER A 75 26.36 -5.84 17.15
C SER A 75 24.92 -6.38 17.25
N ASN A 76 24.69 -7.64 16.86
CA ASN A 76 23.40 -8.31 16.96
C ASN A 76 23.62 -9.78 17.37
N PRO A 77 23.86 -10.04 18.67
CA PRO A 77 24.18 -11.37 19.16
C PRO A 77 23.02 -12.35 18.89
N PRO A 78 23.31 -13.63 18.63
CA PRO A 78 22.27 -14.59 18.26
C PRO A 78 21.33 -14.85 19.43
N LEU A 79 20.02 -14.80 19.17
CA LEU A 79 19.02 -15.14 20.17
C LEU A 79 18.91 -16.66 20.39
N TYR A 80 19.15 -17.43 19.32
CA TYR A 80 19.16 -18.89 19.32
C TYR A 80 20.59 -19.43 19.49
N SER A 81 20.74 -20.54 20.22
CA SER A 81 22.07 -21.07 20.58
C SER A 81 22.88 -21.59 19.39
N ASN A 82 22.22 -22.04 18.32
CA ASN A 82 22.87 -22.58 17.12
C ASN A 82 22.45 -21.75 15.88
N PRO A 83 22.93 -20.50 15.74
CA PRO A 83 22.52 -19.64 14.63
C PRO A 83 23.00 -20.19 13.28
N SER A 84 22.12 -20.13 12.28
CA SER A 84 22.40 -20.50 10.89
C SER A 84 22.47 -19.23 10.04
N ASN A 85 23.66 -18.62 9.96
CA ASN A 85 23.85 -17.37 9.21
C ASN A 85 23.67 -17.60 7.70
N GLN A 86 23.01 -16.66 7.04
CA GLN A 86 22.72 -16.70 5.61
C GLN A 86 23.98 -16.93 4.77
N LEU A 87 23.83 -17.65 3.66
CA LEU A 87 24.91 -18.09 2.75
C LEU A 87 25.90 -19.12 3.33
N SER A 88 25.85 -19.43 4.64
CA SER A 88 26.66 -20.52 5.20
C SER A 88 26.15 -21.90 4.72
N PRO A 89 27.00 -22.94 4.68
CA PRO A 89 26.56 -24.30 4.40
C PRO A 89 25.42 -24.77 5.30
N GLN A 90 25.47 -24.41 6.59
CA GLN A 90 24.44 -24.76 7.58
C GLN A 90 23.10 -24.12 7.25
N TRP A 91 23.09 -22.86 6.79
CA TRP A 91 21.84 -22.20 6.38
C TRP A 91 21.26 -22.81 5.12
N TRP A 92 22.09 -23.11 4.12
CA TRP A 92 21.62 -23.82 2.92
C TRP A 92 21.07 -25.22 3.22
N ASP A 93 21.63 -25.92 4.21
CA ASP A 93 21.08 -27.19 4.71
C ASP A 93 19.68 -27.00 5.34
N MET A 94 19.45 -25.90 6.06
CA MET A 94 18.12 -25.56 6.60
C MET A 94 17.14 -25.22 5.47
N VAL A 95 17.54 -24.42 4.48
CA VAL A 95 16.70 -24.07 3.31
C VAL A 95 16.30 -25.34 2.55
N LYS A 96 17.27 -26.22 2.26
CA LYS A 96 17.02 -27.51 1.61
C LYS A 96 16.06 -28.38 2.42
N PHE A 97 16.24 -28.46 3.74
CA PHE A 97 15.34 -29.20 4.62
C PHE A 97 13.91 -28.64 4.60
N ALA A 98 13.76 -27.31 4.65
CA ALA A 98 12.46 -26.66 4.54
C ALA A 98 11.75 -26.99 3.22
N MET A 99 12.48 -27.00 2.10
CA MET A 99 11.92 -27.39 0.82
C MET A 99 11.52 -28.88 0.75
N GLN A 100 12.28 -29.77 1.40
CA GLN A 100 11.94 -31.19 1.51
C GLN A 100 10.67 -31.40 2.34
N GLU A 101 10.53 -30.68 3.44
CA GLU A 101 9.32 -30.72 4.28
C GLU A 101 8.10 -30.12 3.55
N ALA A 102 8.27 -29.01 2.83
CA ALA A 102 7.23 -28.45 1.99
C ALA A 102 6.80 -29.44 0.89
N LYS A 103 7.74 -30.19 0.30
CA LYS A 103 7.43 -31.30 -0.63
C LYS A 103 6.61 -32.39 0.05
N ARG A 104 7.02 -32.85 1.24
CA ARG A 104 6.32 -33.89 2.02
C ARG A 104 4.87 -33.49 2.30
N LEU A 105 4.63 -32.21 2.56
CA LEU A 105 3.33 -31.67 2.94
C LEU A 105 2.51 -31.11 1.78
N ASP A 106 3.06 -31.12 0.55
CA ASP A 106 2.52 -30.44 -0.62
C ASP A 106 2.15 -28.97 -0.32
N LEU A 107 3.16 -28.22 0.10
CA LEU A 107 3.15 -26.76 0.22
C LEU A 107 4.06 -26.16 -0.85
N LYS A 108 3.75 -24.95 -1.30
CA LYS A 108 4.59 -24.19 -2.23
C LYS A 108 5.43 -23.17 -1.49
N LEU A 109 6.61 -22.87 -2.02
CA LEU A 109 7.52 -21.88 -1.48
C LEU A 109 7.83 -20.82 -2.54
N GLY A 110 7.87 -19.57 -2.10
CA GLY A 110 8.52 -18.47 -2.79
C GLY A 110 9.79 -18.04 -2.06
N MET A 111 10.70 -17.38 -2.75
CA MET A 111 11.82 -16.68 -2.13
C MET A 111 11.99 -15.30 -2.76
N HIS A 112 12.39 -14.35 -1.92
CA HIS A 112 12.69 -12.99 -2.31
C HIS A 112 13.98 -12.90 -3.15
N VAL A 113 14.19 -11.79 -3.87
CA VAL A 113 15.36 -11.56 -4.75
C VAL A 113 16.68 -11.31 -4.00
N SER A 114 16.63 -11.03 -2.69
CA SER A 114 17.80 -10.90 -1.82
C SER A 114 17.54 -11.42 -0.40
N ASP A 115 18.61 -11.49 0.40
CA ASP A 115 18.51 -11.53 1.87
C ASP A 115 17.90 -10.24 2.40
N GLY A 116 17.24 -10.29 3.55
CA GLY A 116 16.43 -9.20 4.09
C GLY A 116 15.08 -9.08 3.38
N PHE A 117 14.33 -8.03 3.75
CA PHE A 117 13.04 -7.76 3.14
C PHE A 117 13.14 -7.10 1.76
N ALA A 118 14.25 -6.41 1.47
CA ALA A 118 14.34 -5.51 0.33
C ALA A 118 15.77 -4.97 0.12
N LEU A 119 16.16 -4.58 -1.10
CA LEU A 119 15.45 -4.94 -2.33
C LEU A 119 16.25 -5.96 -3.13
N ALA A 120 17.36 -5.58 -3.75
CA ALA A 120 18.08 -6.38 -4.72
C ALA A 120 19.60 -6.20 -4.54
N GLY A 121 20.04 -6.33 -3.28
CA GLY A 121 21.44 -6.20 -2.89
C GLY A 121 22.11 -7.52 -2.51
N GLY A 122 23.44 -7.50 -2.49
CA GLY A 122 24.25 -8.63 -2.04
C GLY A 122 25.75 -8.34 -2.08
N PRO A 123 26.58 -9.14 -1.37
CA PRO A 123 28.02 -8.90 -1.22
C PRO A 123 28.81 -9.04 -2.52
N TRP A 124 28.21 -9.61 -3.56
CA TRP A 124 28.76 -9.72 -4.92
C TRP A 124 28.59 -8.46 -5.77
N ILE A 125 27.81 -7.48 -5.32
CA ILE A 125 27.61 -6.21 -6.03
C ILE A 125 28.72 -5.22 -5.65
N THR A 126 29.57 -4.89 -6.62
CA THR A 126 30.61 -3.87 -6.46
C THR A 126 30.03 -2.45 -6.58
N PRO A 127 30.74 -1.40 -6.15
CA PRO A 127 30.30 -0.01 -6.33
C PRO A 127 30.03 0.38 -7.79
N GLU A 128 30.70 -0.25 -8.76
CA GLU A 128 30.48 -0.06 -10.20
C GLU A 128 29.17 -0.70 -10.69
N LEU A 129 28.82 -1.86 -10.12
CA LEU A 129 27.57 -2.58 -10.43
C LEU A 129 26.39 -2.17 -9.55
N SER A 130 26.59 -1.21 -8.65
CA SER A 130 25.57 -0.68 -7.75
C SER A 130 24.76 0.44 -8.41
N MET A 131 23.59 0.77 -7.85
CA MET A 131 22.81 1.96 -8.23
C MET A 131 23.70 3.21 -8.33
N GLN A 132 23.62 3.97 -9.43
CA GLN A 132 24.50 5.12 -9.70
C GLN A 132 23.78 6.47 -9.58
N LYS A 133 24.47 7.48 -9.06
CA LYS A 133 24.01 8.88 -9.03
C LYS A 133 25.00 9.82 -9.71
N VAL A 134 24.48 10.83 -10.40
CA VAL A 134 25.27 11.95 -10.92
C VAL A 134 25.77 12.81 -9.75
N VAL A 135 27.07 13.11 -9.74
CA VAL A 135 27.73 13.98 -8.77
C VAL A 135 28.55 15.03 -9.50
N SER A 136 28.84 16.15 -8.85
CA SER A 136 29.62 17.21 -9.48
C SER A 136 30.47 18.00 -8.50
N SER A 137 31.45 18.70 -9.04
CA SER A 137 32.24 19.72 -8.35
C SER A 137 32.37 20.95 -9.25
N LYS A 138 32.49 22.13 -8.64
CA LYS A 138 32.60 23.40 -9.35
C LYS A 138 33.85 24.18 -8.96
N LEU A 139 34.46 24.86 -9.91
CA LEU A 139 35.56 25.80 -9.73
C LEU A 139 35.27 27.09 -10.51
N THR A 140 35.26 28.22 -9.83
CA THR A 140 35.06 29.54 -10.46
C THR A 140 36.38 30.27 -10.60
N LEU A 141 36.67 30.79 -11.77
CA LEU A 141 37.89 31.51 -12.11
C LEU A 141 37.54 32.95 -12.50
N SER A 142 38.16 33.93 -11.81
CA SER A 142 38.01 35.36 -12.10
C SER A 142 39.22 35.98 -12.81
N LYS A 143 40.32 35.22 -12.92
CA LYS A 143 41.56 35.59 -13.61
C LYS A 143 42.17 34.35 -14.25
N SER A 144 42.99 34.54 -15.27
CA SER A 144 43.78 33.44 -15.86
C SER A 144 44.75 32.88 -14.82
N VAL A 145 44.79 31.55 -14.68
CA VAL A 145 45.67 30.83 -13.75
C VAL A 145 46.61 29.92 -14.56
N ALA A 146 47.85 29.76 -14.09
CA ALA A 146 48.88 29.00 -14.81
C ALA A 146 48.61 27.48 -14.87
N LYS A 147 47.98 26.93 -13.83
CA LYS A 147 47.54 25.53 -13.75
C LYS A 147 46.15 25.47 -13.12
N ILE A 148 45.22 24.78 -13.77
CA ILE A 148 43.87 24.52 -13.26
C ILE A 148 43.85 23.09 -12.74
N ILE A 149 43.54 22.90 -11.46
CA ILE A 149 43.30 21.59 -10.85
C ILE A 149 41.83 21.55 -10.43
N LEU A 150 41.07 20.61 -10.98
CA LEU A 150 39.65 20.52 -10.68
C LEU A 150 39.41 19.74 -9.38
N PRO A 151 38.53 20.22 -8.49
CA PRO A 151 38.16 19.46 -7.31
C PRO A 151 37.54 18.11 -7.71
N GLN A 152 37.86 17.06 -6.97
CA GLN A 152 37.27 15.74 -7.14
C GLN A 152 35.82 15.77 -6.62
N PRO A 153 34.80 15.38 -7.42
CA PRO A 153 33.45 15.19 -6.91
C PRO A 153 33.38 14.06 -5.87
N GLU A 154 32.23 13.93 -5.20
CA GLU A 154 31.97 12.84 -4.26
C GLU A 154 32.34 11.47 -4.85
N GLN A 155 33.04 10.66 -4.06
CA GLN A 155 33.27 9.24 -4.33
C GLN A 155 32.71 8.44 -3.15
N LYS A 156 31.74 7.57 -3.42
CA LYS A 156 31.14 6.68 -2.41
C LYS A 156 31.70 5.28 -2.60
N GLU A 157 32.02 4.60 -1.51
CA GLU A 157 32.70 3.29 -1.55
C GLU A 157 34.01 3.31 -2.38
N GLY A 158 34.71 4.45 -2.40
CA GLY A 158 35.96 4.62 -3.16
C GLY A 158 35.81 4.59 -4.69
N TYR A 159 34.59 4.68 -5.21
CA TYR A 159 34.31 4.62 -6.65
C TYR A 159 33.87 5.98 -7.20
N TYR A 160 34.40 6.32 -8.37
CA TYR A 160 34.00 7.50 -9.14
C TYR A 160 34.42 7.34 -10.61
N LYS A 161 33.58 7.77 -11.55
CA LYS A 161 33.95 7.92 -12.97
C LYS A 161 33.50 9.29 -13.49
N ASP A 162 34.38 9.95 -14.25
CA ASP A 162 34.04 11.18 -14.98
C ASP A 162 33.00 10.90 -16.08
N ILE A 163 32.04 11.81 -16.25
CA ILE A 163 31.11 11.83 -17.39
C ILE A 163 31.52 12.95 -18.34
N ALA A 164 31.62 14.19 -17.82
CA ALA A 164 31.98 15.34 -18.63
C ALA A 164 32.50 16.53 -17.81
N VAL A 165 33.32 17.35 -18.45
CA VAL A 165 33.79 18.64 -17.91
C VAL A 165 33.28 19.75 -18.79
N TYR A 166 32.69 20.78 -18.18
CA TYR A 166 32.17 21.96 -18.89
C TYR A 166 32.84 23.23 -18.38
N ALA A 167 32.99 24.22 -19.25
CA ALA A 167 33.21 25.60 -18.85
C ALA A 167 32.14 26.51 -19.44
N TYR A 168 31.65 27.46 -18.65
CA TYR A 168 30.68 28.45 -19.09
C TYR A 168 30.92 29.80 -18.39
N PRO A 169 30.47 30.93 -18.99
CA PRO A 169 30.53 32.23 -18.33
C PRO A 169 29.82 32.15 -16.99
N SER A 170 30.48 32.58 -15.91
CA SER A 170 29.92 32.47 -14.56
C SER A 170 28.58 33.21 -14.47
N PRO A 171 27.49 32.52 -14.07
CA PRO A 171 26.20 33.16 -13.85
C PRO A 171 26.27 34.32 -12.86
N ILE A 172 25.33 35.25 -12.96
CA ILE A 172 25.16 36.33 -11.98
C ILE A 172 24.99 35.72 -10.58
N GLY A 173 25.75 36.21 -9.61
CA GLY A 173 25.73 35.72 -8.23
C GLY A 173 26.55 34.45 -7.97
N SER A 174 27.32 33.96 -8.95
CA SER A 174 28.25 32.83 -8.75
C SER A 174 29.14 33.06 -7.52
N ASN A 175 29.28 32.02 -6.69
CA ASN A 175 30.03 32.04 -5.42
C ASN A 175 29.57 33.08 -4.38
N GLN A 176 28.36 33.63 -4.51
CA GLN A 176 27.76 34.53 -3.51
C GLN A 176 26.61 33.81 -2.80
N SER A 177 26.86 33.40 -1.56
CA SER A 177 25.85 32.84 -0.66
C SER A 177 26.12 33.28 0.76
N THR A 178 25.28 32.87 1.72
CA THR A 178 25.51 33.12 3.15
C THR A 178 26.80 32.49 3.69
N ARG A 179 27.51 31.68 2.89
CA ARG A 179 28.83 31.14 3.20
C ARG A 179 29.97 32.09 2.85
N THR A 180 29.79 32.97 1.86
CA THR A 180 30.81 33.92 1.39
C THR A 180 30.47 35.37 1.72
N VAL A 181 29.18 35.69 1.78
CA VAL A 181 28.64 36.95 2.29
C VAL A 181 27.92 36.61 3.60
N VAL A 182 28.69 36.54 4.69
CA VAL A 182 28.23 36.03 5.98
C VAL A 182 27.31 37.05 6.68
N PRO A 183 26.02 36.74 6.90
CA PRO A 183 25.12 37.61 7.65
C PRO A 183 25.22 37.37 9.16
N LYS A 184 24.72 38.31 9.94
CA LYS A 184 24.37 38.07 11.34
C LYS A 184 23.06 37.30 11.40
N VAL A 185 23.06 36.14 12.07
CA VAL A 185 21.88 35.28 12.19
C VAL A 185 21.35 35.30 13.63
N THR A 186 20.06 35.61 13.79
CA THR A 186 19.38 35.63 15.09
C THR A 186 18.05 34.89 15.04
N ALA A 187 17.53 34.46 16.18
CA ALA A 187 16.19 33.87 16.28
C ALA A 187 15.32 34.68 17.25
N SER A 188 14.03 34.80 16.92
CA SER A 188 13.07 35.59 17.72
C SER A 188 12.81 35.03 19.11
N ASN A 189 13.13 33.75 19.34
CA ASN A 189 13.01 33.06 20.62
C ASN A 189 14.32 33.08 21.43
N GLY A 190 15.37 33.77 20.96
CA GLY A 190 16.66 33.86 21.64
C GLY A 190 17.57 32.63 21.50
N ALA A 191 17.16 31.58 20.80
CA ALA A 191 18.00 30.41 20.54
C ALA A 191 19.14 30.74 19.57
N ASP A 192 20.29 30.06 19.72
CA ASP A 192 21.41 30.20 18.79
C ASP A 192 21.08 29.58 17.43
N ALA A 193 21.02 30.43 16.39
CA ALA A 193 20.79 30.04 15.01
C ALA A 193 22.04 30.27 14.12
N SER A 194 23.17 30.68 14.69
CA SER A 194 24.40 30.99 13.95
C SER A 194 25.00 29.78 13.22
N GLY A 195 24.66 28.56 13.65
CA GLY A 195 25.05 27.31 12.99
C GLY A 195 24.42 27.08 11.62
N LEU A 196 23.29 27.74 11.30
CA LEU A 196 22.51 27.45 10.08
C LEU A 196 23.25 27.78 8.77
N ILE A 197 24.28 28.61 8.82
CA ILE A 197 25.09 28.99 7.66
C ILE A 197 26.44 28.24 7.58
N LYS A 198 26.77 27.41 8.58
CA LYS A 198 28.06 26.71 8.66
C LYS A 198 27.99 25.37 7.90
N PRO A 199 28.87 25.14 6.90
CA PRO A 199 28.87 23.90 6.08
C PRO A 199 28.93 22.61 6.90
N GLU A 200 29.73 22.62 7.96
CA GLU A 200 30.01 21.49 8.83
C GLU A 200 29.02 21.35 10.01
N ASN A 201 27.98 22.18 10.07
CA ASN A 201 27.02 22.12 11.17
C ASN A 201 26.28 20.77 11.19
N LYS A 202 26.30 20.12 12.36
CA LYS A 202 25.58 18.87 12.64
C LYS A 202 24.43 19.06 13.62
N GLN A 203 24.32 20.23 14.25
CA GLN A 203 23.29 20.52 15.24
C GLN A 203 22.05 21.10 14.57
N SER A 204 20.86 20.67 15.01
CA SER A 204 19.60 21.22 14.50
C SER A 204 19.15 22.41 15.33
N PHE A 205 18.84 23.53 14.68
CA PHE A 205 17.94 24.54 15.24
C PHE A 205 16.52 23.98 15.22
N GLY A 206 15.76 24.11 16.31
CA GLY A 206 14.40 23.61 16.35
C GLY A 206 13.46 24.45 17.21
N SER A 207 12.17 24.39 16.87
CA SER A 207 11.13 25.07 17.64
C SER A 207 9.81 24.30 17.59
N ASN A 208 9.11 24.27 18.72
CA ASN A 208 7.72 23.84 18.80
C ASN A 208 6.75 25.01 18.70
N GLU A 209 7.21 26.24 18.98
CA GLU A 209 6.40 27.45 18.96
C GLU A 209 6.71 28.31 17.73
N PRO A 210 5.78 29.16 17.29
CA PRO A 210 6.05 30.10 16.22
C PRO A 210 7.29 30.95 16.50
N CYS A 211 8.17 31.04 15.53
CA CYS A 211 9.38 31.85 15.64
C CYS A 211 9.85 32.30 14.25
N TYR A 212 10.78 33.22 14.20
CA TYR A 212 11.52 33.52 12.97
C TYR A 212 13.02 33.42 13.18
N VAL A 213 13.72 33.03 12.13
CA VAL A 213 15.18 33.17 12.01
C VAL A 213 15.45 34.35 11.09
N GLN A 214 16.22 35.33 11.56
CA GLN A 214 16.56 36.53 10.82
C GLN A 214 18.02 36.49 10.34
N TYR A 215 18.23 36.86 9.09
CA TYR A 215 19.52 37.04 8.44
C TYR A 215 19.69 38.54 8.15
N GLU A 216 20.68 39.16 8.77
CA GLU A 216 21.01 40.58 8.63
C GLU A 216 22.34 40.71 7.87
N PHE A 217 22.31 41.37 6.72
CA PHE A 217 23.49 41.64 5.89
C PHE A 217 23.94 43.10 6.01
N ASP A 218 25.26 43.33 6.00
CA ASP A 218 25.83 44.69 6.04
C ASP A 218 25.38 45.56 4.85
N LYS A 219 25.19 44.93 3.68
CA LYS A 219 24.70 45.53 2.44
C LYS A 219 23.53 44.71 1.89
N PRO A 220 22.62 45.32 1.10
CA PRO A 220 21.53 44.56 0.49
C PRO A 220 22.06 43.34 -0.28
N PHE A 221 21.49 42.16 0.01
CA PHE A 221 21.83 40.89 -0.60
C PHE A 221 20.70 40.48 -1.55
N THR A 222 21.04 40.12 -2.78
CA THR A 222 20.07 39.56 -3.73
C THR A 222 20.00 38.04 -3.56
N CYS A 223 18.92 37.55 -2.96
CA CYS A 223 18.63 36.13 -2.84
C CYS A 223 17.81 35.64 -4.05
N ARG A 224 18.17 34.47 -4.59
CA ARG A 224 17.50 33.80 -5.71
C ARG A 224 17.13 32.36 -5.39
N SER A 225 17.89 31.69 -4.53
CA SER A 225 17.56 30.35 -4.05
C SER A 225 17.86 30.19 -2.57
N VAL A 226 17.10 29.29 -1.94
CA VAL A 226 17.20 28.91 -0.53
C VAL A 226 17.40 27.41 -0.45
N ARG A 227 18.53 26.94 0.06
CA ARG A 227 18.81 25.51 0.24
C ARG A 227 18.65 25.11 1.70
N ILE A 228 17.83 24.09 1.92
CA ILE A 228 17.49 23.59 3.26
C ILE A 228 18.07 22.19 3.43
N LYS A 229 18.83 22.01 4.53
CA LYS A 229 19.30 20.72 5.00
C LYS A 229 18.66 20.40 6.34
N ILE A 230 18.24 19.16 6.52
CA ILE A 230 17.55 18.66 7.70
C ILE A 230 18.23 17.39 8.22
N ASN A 231 17.95 17.02 9.47
CA ASN A 231 18.32 15.71 10.01
C ASN A 231 17.08 14.81 10.03
N GLY A 232 17.10 13.69 9.31
CA GLY A 232 15.90 12.90 9.03
C GLY A 232 14.89 13.70 8.19
N ASN A 233 13.60 13.52 8.45
CA ASN A 233 12.52 14.19 7.74
C ASN A 233 11.92 15.35 8.57
N ASN A 234 11.61 16.49 7.94
CA ASN A 234 10.96 17.62 8.60
C ASN A 234 10.11 18.45 7.62
N TYR A 235 8.80 18.22 7.62
CA TYR A 235 7.84 18.92 6.78
C TYR A 235 7.83 20.44 7.03
N GLN A 236 7.92 20.85 8.30
CA GLN A 236 7.81 22.27 8.68
C GLN A 236 8.97 23.13 8.18
N ALA A 237 10.17 22.54 8.08
CA ALA A 237 11.33 23.19 7.48
C ALA A 237 11.08 23.64 6.03
N GLN A 238 10.24 22.92 5.28
CA GLN A 238 9.98 23.19 3.86
C GLN A 238 8.85 24.19 3.63
N ARG A 239 8.32 24.82 4.70
CA ARG A 239 7.13 25.71 4.69
C ARG A 239 7.35 27.08 5.31
N LEU A 240 8.59 27.53 5.40
CA LEU A 240 8.90 28.80 6.02
C LEU A 240 8.29 29.95 5.21
N ASN A 241 7.58 30.86 5.87
CA ASN A 241 7.17 32.12 5.26
C ASN A 241 8.35 33.08 5.24
N ILE A 242 8.58 33.77 4.12
CA ILE A 242 9.73 34.65 3.96
C ILE A 242 9.25 36.09 4.01
N GLU A 243 9.84 36.86 4.91
CA GLU A 243 9.69 38.32 4.93
C GLU A 243 11.02 39.00 4.70
N VAL A 244 10.98 40.18 4.09
CA VAL A 244 12.17 40.99 3.82
C VAL A 244 12.01 42.42 4.30
N SER A 245 13.12 43.07 4.63
CA SER A 245 13.16 44.47 5.07
C SER A 245 14.47 45.15 4.65
N GLU A 246 14.41 46.46 4.44
CA GLU A 246 15.57 47.33 4.22
C GLU A 246 16.08 47.97 5.52
N ASP A 247 15.18 48.22 6.49
CA ASP A 247 15.44 48.99 7.71
C ASP A 247 15.45 48.13 8.98
N GLY A 248 15.10 46.85 8.87
CA GLY A 248 15.03 45.90 9.98
C GLY A 248 13.81 46.08 10.89
N LYS A 249 12.86 46.96 10.50
CA LYS A 249 11.65 47.29 11.26
C LYS A 249 10.39 46.96 10.49
N SER A 250 10.28 47.44 9.25
CA SER A 250 9.15 47.20 8.37
C SER A 250 9.41 46.00 7.48
N PHE A 251 8.66 44.92 7.70
CA PHE A 251 8.79 43.67 6.96
C PHE A 251 7.63 43.50 5.97
N LYS A 252 7.96 42.98 4.79
CA LYS A 252 6.99 42.60 3.76
C LYS A 252 7.16 41.11 3.46
N SER A 253 6.05 40.35 3.48
CA SER A 253 6.05 38.97 3.01
C SER A 253 6.26 38.90 1.50
N ILE A 254 7.12 37.98 1.07
CA ILE A 254 7.33 37.62 -0.34
C ILE A 254 6.77 36.23 -0.67
N GLY A 255 6.04 35.63 0.28
CA GLY A 255 5.40 34.33 0.13
C GLY A 255 5.99 33.24 1.03
N ARG A 256 5.45 32.03 0.88
CA ARG A 256 5.81 30.86 1.66
C ARG A 256 6.45 29.80 0.78
N LEU A 257 7.47 29.12 1.30
CA LEU A 257 8.06 27.96 0.65
C LEU A 257 7.02 26.84 0.48
N GLU A 258 7.01 26.18 -0.68
CA GLU A 258 6.12 25.07 -0.98
C GLU A 258 6.87 23.75 -0.86
N PRO A 259 6.47 22.84 0.04
CA PRO A 259 7.11 21.53 0.16
C PRO A 259 6.93 20.71 -1.10
N PRO A 260 7.96 19.96 -1.54
CA PRO A 260 7.73 18.88 -2.49
C PRO A 260 6.76 17.85 -1.90
N ARG A 261 6.01 17.16 -2.76
CA ARG A 261 5.52 15.82 -2.40
C ARG A 261 6.72 14.91 -2.26
N HIS A 262 6.71 14.03 -1.27
CA HIS A 262 7.83 13.12 -1.01
C HIS A 262 7.35 11.89 -0.23
N GLY A 263 8.02 10.76 -0.47
CA GLY A 263 7.82 9.51 0.27
C GLY A 263 8.52 9.51 1.62
N TRP A 264 8.57 8.35 2.28
CA TRP A 264 9.20 8.20 3.59
C TRP A 264 10.75 8.24 3.51
N GLN A 265 11.34 7.77 2.41
CA GLN A 265 12.80 7.73 2.20
C GLN A 265 13.33 9.03 1.57
N ASP A 266 13.15 10.16 2.25
CA ASP A 266 13.43 11.51 1.72
C ASP A 266 14.76 12.14 2.21
N THR A 267 15.73 11.34 2.65
CA THR A 267 16.94 11.85 3.34
C THR A 267 18.19 11.95 2.47
N ASP A 268 18.17 11.40 1.26
CA ASP A 268 19.37 11.31 0.40
C ASP A 268 19.76 12.66 -0.24
N GLN A 269 18.85 13.64 -0.22
CA GLN A 269 19.04 14.94 -0.87
C GLN A 269 18.51 16.09 -0.02
N ASP A 270 19.22 17.21 -0.06
CA ASP A 270 18.71 18.49 0.44
C ASP A 270 17.53 19.00 -0.42
N VAL A 271 16.89 20.10 -0.02
CA VAL A 271 15.82 20.74 -0.80
C VAL A 271 16.23 22.15 -1.19
N THR A 272 16.30 22.42 -2.49
CA THR A 272 16.55 23.76 -3.03
C THR A 272 15.23 24.43 -3.44
N HIS A 273 14.90 25.58 -2.86
CA HIS A 273 13.75 26.39 -3.26
C HIS A 273 14.21 27.60 -4.07
N SER A 274 13.65 27.80 -5.26
CA SER A 274 13.86 29.04 -6.03
C SER A 274 12.84 30.08 -5.60
N ILE A 275 13.29 31.32 -5.43
CA ILE A 275 12.40 32.45 -5.14
C ILE A 275 12.50 33.47 -6.28
N VAL A 276 11.49 34.33 -6.39
CA VAL A 276 11.61 35.51 -7.24
C VAL A 276 12.81 36.33 -6.73
N PRO A 277 13.77 36.73 -7.60
CA PRO A 277 14.97 37.45 -7.18
C PRO A 277 14.63 38.63 -6.28
N THR A 278 15.08 38.57 -5.02
CA THR A 278 14.71 39.54 -4.00
C THR A 278 15.97 40.14 -3.38
N THR A 279 16.07 41.47 -3.40
CA THR A 279 17.18 42.20 -2.79
C THR A 279 16.69 42.85 -1.50
N ALA A 280 17.39 42.59 -0.38
CA ALA A 280 17.09 43.19 0.92
C ALA A 280 18.28 43.11 1.87
N LYS A 281 18.29 43.93 2.93
CA LYS A 281 19.27 43.80 4.03
C LYS A 281 18.88 42.74 5.07
N PHE A 282 17.58 42.55 5.28
CA PHE A 282 17.06 41.64 6.29
C PHE A 282 16.14 40.60 5.64
N PHE A 283 16.37 39.33 5.94
CA PHE A 283 15.48 38.23 5.58
C PHE A 283 15.02 37.52 6.85
N ARG A 284 13.71 37.32 7.01
CA ARG A 284 13.11 36.50 8.07
C ARG A 284 12.50 35.25 7.48
N PHE A 285 12.82 34.11 8.08
CA PHE A 285 12.20 32.83 7.81
C PHE A 285 11.32 32.46 8.99
N ILE A 286 10.02 32.57 8.78
CA ILE A 286 8.99 32.43 9.81
C ILE A 286 8.46 31.01 9.79
N TYR A 287 8.54 30.38 10.95
CA TYR A 287 7.91 29.11 11.23
C TYR A 287 6.63 29.33 12.04
N ASP A 288 5.56 28.69 11.58
CA ASP A 288 4.31 28.49 12.31
C ASP A 288 3.63 27.22 11.76
N LYS A 289 2.69 26.68 12.54
CA LYS A 289 2.01 25.42 12.21
C LYS A 289 0.79 25.63 11.30
N SER A 290 0.31 26.87 11.14
CA SER A 290 -0.94 27.15 10.42
C SER A 290 -0.84 26.75 8.95
N GLY A 291 -1.96 26.27 8.40
CA GLY A 291 -2.03 25.77 7.02
C GLY A 291 -1.20 24.51 6.76
N SER A 292 -0.77 23.78 7.78
CA SER A 292 -0.11 22.48 7.62
C SER A 292 -1.09 21.47 7.01
N GLU A 293 -0.81 20.93 5.84
CA GLU A 293 -1.46 19.71 5.34
C GLU A 293 -1.24 18.51 6.30
N PRO A 294 -2.25 17.67 6.56
CA PRO A 294 -2.06 16.40 7.26
C PRO A 294 -1.15 15.41 6.49
N GLY A 295 -0.49 14.51 7.21
CA GLY A 295 0.34 13.47 6.61
C GLY A 295 -0.40 12.52 5.65
N SER A 296 0.34 12.02 4.67
CA SER A 296 -0.06 10.96 3.75
C SER A 296 1.19 10.30 3.15
N GLU A 297 1.05 9.24 2.35
CA GLU A 297 2.19 8.51 1.75
C GLU A 297 3.07 9.39 0.85
N ASP A 298 2.50 10.42 0.21
CA ASP A 298 3.20 11.37 -0.66
C ASP A 298 3.52 12.71 0.03
N LEU A 299 3.39 12.77 1.35
CA LEU A 299 3.87 13.84 2.23
C LEU A 299 4.19 13.26 3.60
N ASP A 300 5.06 12.25 3.61
CA ASP A 300 5.25 11.36 4.77
C ASP A 300 5.68 12.11 6.04
N ALA A 301 6.52 13.14 5.88
CA ALA A 301 7.03 13.92 7.02
C ALA A 301 5.92 14.68 7.76
N ALA A 302 4.79 14.96 7.11
CA ALA A 302 3.64 15.64 7.72
C ALA A 302 2.79 14.69 8.58
N LYS A 303 3.08 13.38 8.59
CA LYS A 303 2.50 12.44 9.56
C LYS A 303 2.96 12.77 10.98
N TRP A 304 4.18 13.29 11.12
CA TRP A 304 4.81 13.50 12.42
C TRP A 304 4.51 14.86 13.04
N LYS A 305 4.91 15.02 14.30
CA LYS A 305 4.69 16.25 15.09
C LYS A 305 5.10 17.50 14.29
N PRO A 306 4.22 18.52 14.15
CA PRO A 306 4.52 19.76 13.45
C PRO A 306 5.47 20.60 14.32
N SER A 307 6.75 20.29 14.22
CA SER A 307 7.87 20.96 14.89
C SER A 307 8.92 21.30 13.85
N LEU A 308 9.56 22.45 13.99
CA LEU A 308 10.66 22.86 13.12
C LEU A 308 11.93 22.15 13.53
N LYS A 309 12.67 21.60 12.56
CA LYS A 309 14.05 21.16 12.70
C LYS A 309 14.84 21.55 11.45
N LEU A 310 15.89 22.37 11.62
CA LEU A 310 16.74 22.88 10.55
C LEU A 310 18.21 22.61 10.89
N MET A 311 18.93 21.94 9.99
CA MET A 311 20.38 21.78 10.13
C MET A 311 21.14 22.88 9.41
N ASN A 312 20.76 23.22 8.16
CA ASN A 312 21.26 24.40 7.46
C ASN A 312 20.11 25.10 6.73
N LEU A 313 20.26 26.41 6.56
CA LEU A 313 19.40 27.27 5.76
C LEU A 313 20.30 28.27 5.03
N GLU A 314 20.66 27.93 3.79
CA GLU A 314 21.59 28.71 2.97
C GLU A 314 20.82 29.59 1.97
N LEU A 315 21.13 30.89 1.92
CA LEU A 315 20.61 31.80 0.90
C LEU A 315 21.71 32.03 -0.14
N SER A 316 21.35 31.96 -1.42
CA SER A 316 22.27 32.08 -2.54
C SER A 316 21.81 33.14 -3.53
N SER A 317 22.78 33.89 -4.06
CA SER A 317 22.55 34.79 -5.19
C SER A 317 22.64 34.07 -6.53
N GLU A 318 23.14 32.84 -6.59
CA GLU A 318 23.14 32.02 -7.80
C GLU A 318 21.73 31.46 -8.04
N ALA A 319 21.21 31.57 -9.27
CA ALA A 319 19.92 30.98 -9.62
C ALA A 319 20.06 29.46 -9.79
N GLN A 320 19.14 28.70 -9.21
CA GLN A 320 19.05 27.25 -9.37
C GLN A 320 17.62 26.84 -9.68
N VAL A 321 17.44 25.80 -10.50
CA VAL A 321 16.12 25.22 -10.80
C VAL A 321 15.43 24.78 -9.50
N ASN A 322 14.14 25.10 -9.37
CA ASN A 322 13.37 24.86 -8.15
C ASN A 322 13.28 23.36 -7.86
N GLN A 323 13.77 22.94 -6.70
CA GLN A 323 13.74 21.55 -6.21
C GLN A 323 14.28 20.56 -7.24
N PHE A 324 15.38 20.93 -7.89
CA PHE A 324 15.99 20.16 -8.97
C PHE A 324 16.42 18.76 -8.55
N GLU A 325 16.63 18.51 -7.26
CA GLU A 325 17.01 17.20 -6.71
C GLU A 325 15.93 16.16 -7.01
N GLY A 326 14.65 16.51 -6.85
CA GLY A 326 13.55 15.65 -7.29
C GLY A 326 13.46 15.53 -8.81
N LYS A 327 13.67 16.65 -9.51
CA LYS A 327 13.49 16.75 -10.96
C LYS A 327 14.58 16.05 -11.76
N ASN A 328 15.79 15.91 -11.22
CA ASN A 328 16.87 15.14 -11.82
C ASN A 328 16.78 13.64 -11.48
N GLY A 329 15.81 13.25 -10.65
CA GLY A 329 15.54 11.86 -10.30
C GLY A 329 16.49 11.22 -9.29
N SER A 330 17.27 12.00 -8.54
CA SER A 330 18.08 11.45 -7.45
C SER A 330 17.25 11.09 -6.23
N ILE A 331 16.00 11.55 -6.16
CA ILE A 331 15.07 11.27 -5.07
C ILE A 331 13.61 11.36 -5.56
N TRP A 332 12.71 10.57 -4.99
CA TRP A 332 11.29 10.62 -5.32
C TRP A 332 10.65 11.88 -4.73
N ARG A 333 10.45 12.90 -5.58
CA ARG A 333 9.76 14.13 -5.21
C ARG A 333 8.98 14.71 -6.38
N ILE A 334 7.90 15.43 -6.08
CA ILE A 334 7.12 16.19 -7.08
C ILE A 334 6.96 17.63 -6.60
N SER A 335 7.15 18.58 -7.52
CA SER A 335 7.00 20.00 -7.22
C SER A 335 6.57 20.78 -8.46
N LYS A 336 6.11 22.01 -8.24
CA LYS A 336 5.81 22.94 -9.34
C LYS A 336 7.06 23.22 -10.18
N ARG A 337 6.87 23.34 -11.49
CA ARG A 337 7.92 23.79 -12.41
C ARG A 337 8.38 25.19 -12.05
N THR A 338 9.66 25.45 -12.30
CA THR A 338 10.28 26.75 -12.12
C THR A 338 9.65 27.76 -13.09
N THR A 339 9.26 28.92 -12.58
CA THR A 339 8.64 29.98 -13.40
C THR A 339 9.70 30.93 -13.98
N GLN A 340 9.32 31.69 -15.01
CA GLN A 340 10.16 32.73 -15.59
C GLN A 340 10.40 33.90 -14.62
N ASP A 341 9.50 34.12 -13.64
CA ASP A 341 9.68 35.14 -12.60
C ASP A 341 10.75 34.71 -11.57
N GLN A 342 10.84 33.41 -11.27
CA GLN A 342 11.90 32.86 -10.44
C GLN A 342 13.24 32.87 -11.19
N ILE A 343 13.25 32.43 -12.44
CA ILE A 343 14.45 32.36 -13.27
C ILE A 343 14.17 32.92 -14.68
N PRO A 344 14.34 34.24 -14.88
CA PRO A 344 14.33 34.83 -16.22
C PRO A 344 15.52 34.33 -17.05
N GLU A 345 15.40 34.39 -18.37
CA GLU A 345 16.44 33.92 -19.31
C GLU A 345 17.80 34.58 -19.09
N SER A 346 17.83 35.83 -18.60
CA SER A 346 19.06 36.56 -18.27
C SER A 346 19.87 35.94 -17.12
N LEU A 347 19.27 35.05 -16.33
CA LEU A 347 19.94 34.28 -15.28
C LEU A 347 20.34 32.87 -15.74
N CYS A 348 19.91 32.45 -16.93
CA CYS A 348 20.28 31.16 -17.50
C CYS A 348 21.60 31.25 -18.25
N VAL A 349 22.36 30.15 -18.27
CA VAL A 349 23.53 30.04 -19.13
C VAL A 349 23.07 29.72 -20.56
N PRO A 350 23.41 30.52 -21.58
CA PRO A 350 23.05 30.20 -22.96
C PRO A 350 23.74 28.90 -23.40
N LEU A 351 22.99 27.99 -24.03
CA LEU A 351 23.49 26.66 -24.40
C LEU A 351 24.73 26.74 -25.30
N ASN A 352 24.74 27.68 -26.25
CA ASN A 352 25.86 27.92 -27.17
C ASN A 352 27.11 28.55 -26.52
N ARG A 353 27.05 28.88 -25.22
CA ARG A 353 28.18 29.42 -24.44
C ARG A 353 28.79 28.37 -23.49
N ILE A 354 28.26 27.16 -23.48
CA ILE A 354 28.80 26.03 -22.72
C ILE A 354 29.85 25.33 -23.58
N ILE A 355 31.08 25.25 -23.07
CA ILE A 355 32.22 24.61 -23.73
C ILE A 355 32.44 23.25 -23.08
N ASN A 356 32.40 22.18 -23.87
CA ASN A 356 32.78 20.84 -23.41
C ASN A 356 34.32 20.72 -23.41
N LEU A 357 34.88 20.48 -22.23
CA LEU A 357 36.31 20.37 -21.96
C LEU A 357 36.70 18.95 -21.53
N SER A 358 35.85 17.94 -21.73
CA SER A 358 36.12 16.57 -21.27
C SER A 358 37.44 16.02 -21.81
N ASN A 359 37.78 16.33 -23.07
CA ASN A 359 39.04 15.91 -23.70
C ASN A 359 40.29 16.70 -23.22
N LYS A 360 40.12 17.67 -22.33
CA LYS A 360 41.19 18.49 -21.75
C LYS A 360 41.51 18.10 -20.31
N LEU A 361 40.69 17.27 -19.67
CA LEU A 361 40.96 16.76 -18.33
C LEU A 361 42.03 15.67 -18.39
N ARG A 362 43.10 15.85 -17.62
CA ARG A 362 44.16 14.85 -17.45
C ARG A 362 43.87 13.96 -16.26
N ALA A 363 44.48 12.77 -16.22
CA ALA A 363 44.30 11.79 -15.15
C ALA A 363 44.73 12.31 -13.75
N ASP A 364 45.63 13.30 -13.69
CA ASP A 364 46.04 13.96 -12.44
C ASP A 364 45.04 15.02 -11.94
N GLY A 365 43.89 15.16 -12.62
CA GLY A 365 42.86 16.16 -12.32
C GLY A 365 43.18 17.57 -12.85
N SER A 366 44.30 17.76 -13.56
CA SER A 366 44.63 19.04 -14.18
C SER A 366 43.94 19.24 -15.53
N LEU A 367 43.60 20.49 -15.84
CA LEU A 367 42.87 20.84 -17.06
C LEU A 367 43.79 21.58 -18.04
N ASP A 368 43.96 21.04 -19.24
CA ASP A 368 44.72 21.64 -20.35
C ASP A 368 43.86 22.60 -21.16
N TRP A 369 43.55 23.75 -20.56
CA TRP A 369 42.67 24.74 -21.17
C TRP A 369 43.15 26.16 -20.89
N LYS A 370 43.26 26.96 -21.95
CA LYS A 370 43.52 28.40 -21.86
C LYS A 370 42.18 29.13 -21.68
N VAL A 371 41.94 29.61 -20.45
CA VAL A 371 40.71 30.31 -20.09
C VAL A 371 40.60 31.61 -20.90
N PRO A 372 39.49 31.83 -21.66
CA PRO A 372 39.22 33.11 -22.29
C PRO A 372 39.06 34.24 -21.27
N SER A 373 39.08 35.50 -21.73
CA SER A 373 38.80 36.62 -20.84
C SER A 373 37.39 36.54 -20.22
N GLY A 374 37.23 37.08 -19.01
CA GLY A 374 36.00 37.06 -18.24
C GLY A 374 36.00 36.07 -17.07
N ASN A 375 34.88 36.01 -16.36
CA ASN A 375 34.67 35.05 -15.27
C ASN A 375 34.10 33.75 -15.83
N TRP A 376 34.73 32.63 -15.48
CA TRP A 376 34.33 31.32 -15.96
C TRP A 376 34.09 30.36 -14.80
N THR A 377 33.03 29.57 -14.90
CA THR A 377 32.79 28.44 -14.01
C THR A 377 33.12 27.17 -14.77
N ILE A 378 33.94 26.32 -14.16
CA ILE A 378 34.26 24.98 -14.65
C ILE A 378 33.49 23.99 -13.78
N LEU A 379 32.71 23.13 -14.42
CA LEU A 379 31.86 22.12 -13.80
C LEU A 379 32.36 20.73 -14.22
N ARG A 380 32.83 19.94 -13.24
CA ARG A 380 33.23 18.54 -13.45
C ARG A 380 32.10 17.65 -12.97
N ILE A 381 31.51 16.89 -13.89
CA ILE A 381 30.38 15.99 -13.64
C ILE A 381 30.87 14.55 -13.80
N GLY A 382 30.57 13.72 -12.81
CA GLY A 382 30.80 12.28 -12.85
C GLY A 382 29.64 11.51 -12.21
N HIS A 383 29.88 10.24 -11.93
CA HIS A 383 28.95 9.42 -11.15
C HIS A 383 29.67 8.54 -10.13
N THR A 384 28.92 8.12 -9.12
CA THR A 384 29.34 7.19 -8.06
C THR A 384 28.14 6.34 -7.64
N SER A 385 28.38 5.26 -6.87
CA SER A 385 27.32 4.50 -6.21
C SER A 385 26.46 5.39 -5.30
N THR A 386 25.16 5.10 -5.21
CA THR A 386 24.25 5.67 -4.19
C THR A 386 24.59 5.15 -2.80
N GLY A 387 25.25 3.99 -2.71
CA GLY A 387 25.64 3.27 -1.50
C GLY A 387 24.47 2.78 -0.66
N GLN A 388 23.35 2.50 -1.32
CA GLN A 388 22.21 1.82 -0.72
C GLN A 388 22.49 0.32 -0.62
N THR A 389 21.94 -0.33 0.40
CA THR A 389 22.15 -1.76 0.68
C THR A 389 20.82 -2.42 1.04
N ASN A 390 20.74 -3.74 0.92
CA ASN A 390 19.64 -4.53 1.48
C ASN A 390 19.77 -4.63 3.02
N ALA A 391 19.58 -3.50 3.70
CA ALA A 391 20.07 -3.24 5.06
C ALA A 391 19.49 -4.16 6.15
N THR A 392 18.38 -4.86 5.88
CA THR A 392 17.76 -5.81 6.81
C THR A 392 18.23 -7.25 6.63
N GLY A 393 19.16 -7.52 5.72
CA GLY A 393 19.77 -8.83 5.54
C GLY A 393 20.66 -9.26 6.73
N GLY A 394 21.19 -10.47 6.65
CA GLY A 394 22.24 -10.98 7.51
C GLY A 394 23.54 -11.18 6.74
N GLY A 395 23.93 -12.45 6.53
CA GLY A 395 25.13 -12.80 5.77
C GLY A 395 25.09 -12.37 4.29
N GLY A 396 23.89 -12.11 3.73
CA GLY A 396 23.70 -11.64 2.36
C GLY A 396 23.59 -10.12 2.18
N ILE A 397 23.98 -9.31 3.18
CA ILE A 397 24.03 -7.85 3.02
C ILE A 397 25.10 -7.45 1.99
N GLY A 398 24.76 -6.52 1.11
CA GLY A 398 25.72 -5.77 0.30
C GLY A 398 25.05 -4.65 -0.47
N LEU A 399 25.75 -4.08 -1.45
CA LEU A 399 25.23 -2.98 -2.24
C LEU A 399 24.05 -3.42 -3.10
N GLU A 400 23.10 -2.51 -3.26
CA GLU A 400 21.98 -2.66 -4.19
C GLU A 400 22.47 -2.65 -5.64
N CYS A 401 22.02 -3.61 -6.47
CA CYS A 401 22.38 -3.68 -7.89
C CYS A 401 21.86 -2.46 -8.68
N ASP A 402 22.60 -2.06 -9.72
CA ASP A 402 22.18 -1.03 -10.68
C ASP A 402 20.92 -1.49 -11.42
N LYS A 403 19.80 -0.80 -11.16
CA LYS A 403 18.49 -1.14 -11.71
C LYS A 403 18.42 -0.89 -13.23
N PHE A 404 19.37 -0.14 -13.81
CA PHE A 404 19.45 0.13 -15.25
C PHE A 404 20.44 -0.76 -15.99
N ASN A 405 21.15 -1.66 -15.28
CA ASN A 405 22.14 -2.56 -15.85
C ASN A 405 21.67 -4.03 -15.77
N PRO A 406 21.22 -4.62 -16.91
CA PRO A 406 20.75 -6.01 -16.93
C PRO A 406 21.77 -7.04 -16.43
N GLU A 407 23.08 -6.78 -16.57
CA GLU A 407 24.11 -7.71 -16.09
C GLU A 407 24.22 -7.69 -14.57
N ALA A 408 24.10 -6.53 -13.93
CA ALA A 408 24.02 -6.42 -12.48
C ALA A 408 22.76 -7.12 -11.93
N VAL A 409 21.63 -6.98 -12.63
CA VAL A 409 20.35 -7.63 -12.27
C VAL A 409 20.43 -9.15 -12.40
N LYS A 410 21.03 -9.66 -13.49
CA LYS A 410 21.28 -11.10 -13.67
C LYS A 410 22.20 -11.65 -12.59
N LEU A 411 23.27 -10.93 -12.26
CA LEU A 411 24.20 -11.30 -11.20
C LEU A 411 23.44 -11.44 -9.87
N GLN A 412 22.63 -10.44 -9.50
CA GLN A 412 21.82 -10.49 -8.28
C GLN A 412 20.89 -11.71 -8.24
N PHE A 413 20.12 -11.94 -9.31
CA PHE A 413 19.21 -13.08 -9.39
C PHE A 413 19.98 -14.42 -9.24
N SER A 414 21.10 -14.56 -9.96
CA SER A 414 21.86 -15.80 -9.99
C SER A 414 22.52 -16.16 -8.66
N SER A 415 22.99 -15.15 -7.92
CA SER A 415 23.76 -15.32 -6.69
C SER A 415 22.92 -15.56 -5.44
N TRP A 416 21.60 -15.35 -5.51
CA TRP A 416 20.68 -15.59 -4.39
C TRP A 416 19.60 -16.61 -4.76
N TYR A 417 18.63 -16.21 -5.58
CA TYR A 417 17.53 -17.09 -5.98
C TYR A 417 18.01 -18.26 -6.86
N GLY A 418 18.95 -17.98 -7.77
CA GLY A 418 19.61 -19.00 -8.56
C GLY A 418 20.35 -20.04 -7.72
N GLU A 419 21.03 -19.62 -6.64
CA GLU A 419 21.66 -20.54 -5.68
C GLU A 419 20.63 -21.37 -4.92
N ALA A 420 19.50 -20.79 -4.51
CA ALA A 420 18.42 -21.54 -3.87
C ALA A 420 17.88 -22.66 -4.78
N LEU A 421 17.70 -22.39 -6.07
CA LEU A 421 17.31 -23.41 -7.05
C LEU A 421 18.37 -24.52 -7.20
N LYS A 422 19.67 -24.17 -7.16
CA LYS A 422 20.76 -25.16 -7.23
C LYS A 422 20.75 -26.07 -6.00
N HIS A 423 20.61 -25.51 -4.80
CA HIS A 423 20.55 -26.26 -3.54
C HIS A 423 19.29 -27.13 -3.42
N ALA A 424 18.17 -26.68 -3.98
CA ALA A 424 16.93 -27.45 -4.08
C ALA A 424 17.09 -28.71 -4.95
N GLY A 425 17.85 -28.59 -6.05
CA GLY A 425 17.90 -29.58 -7.12
C GLY A 425 16.64 -29.53 -8.02
N PRO A 426 16.69 -30.14 -9.22
CA PRO A 426 15.70 -29.91 -10.28
C PRO A 426 14.27 -30.35 -9.92
N GLU A 427 14.12 -31.42 -9.14
CA GLU A 427 12.80 -31.93 -8.76
C GLU A 427 12.07 -31.01 -7.78
N ILE A 428 12.79 -30.50 -6.76
CA ILE A 428 12.20 -29.59 -5.76
C ILE A 428 12.01 -28.20 -6.36
N ALA A 429 12.99 -27.70 -7.12
CA ALA A 429 12.93 -26.41 -7.78
C ALA A 429 11.68 -26.27 -8.67
N SER A 430 11.35 -27.30 -9.47
CA SER A 430 10.21 -27.24 -10.39
C SER A 430 8.83 -27.38 -9.74
N LYS A 431 8.73 -27.92 -8.50
CA LYS A 431 7.44 -28.25 -7.86
C LYS A 431 7.15 -27.45 -6.59
N ILE A 432 8.20 -27.00 -5.89
CA ILE A 432 8.13 -26.42 -4.55
C ILE A 432 8.56 -24.98 -4.56
N LEU A 433 9.81 -24.67 -4.97
CA LEU A 433 10.29 -23.29 -5.11
C LEU A 433 9.82 -22.71 -6.46
N ASN A 434 8.51 -22.46 -6.56
CA ASN A 434 7.87 -22.11 -7.83
C ASN A 434 7.49 -20.63 -7.96
N THR A 435 7.89 -19.81 -6.98
CA THR A 435 7.63 -18.37 -6.97
C THR A 435 8.91 -17.59 -6.71
N PHE A 436 9.13 -16.54 -7.50
CA PHE A 436 10.17 -15.54 -7.34
C PHE A 436 9.50 -14.21 -6.96
N HIS A 437 9.93 -13.61 -5.86
CA HIS A 437 9.32 -12.42 -5.29
C HIS A 437 10.26 -11.22 -5.26
N VAL A 438 9.72 -10.04 -5.55
CA VAL A 438 10.37 -8.73 -5.33
C VAL A 438 9.44 -7.92 -4.44
N ASP A 439 9.92 -7.56 -3.25
CA ASP A 439 9.15 -6.82 -2.24
C ASP A 439 8.97 -5.34 -2.64
N SER A 440 8.39 -4.54 -1.74
CA SER A 440 8.32 -3.09 -1.89
C SER A 440 9.73 -2.47 -1.89
N TRP A 441 9.90 -1.26 -2.44
CA TRP A 441 11.23 -0.69 -2.68
C TRP A 441 11.72 0.21 -1.54
N GLU A 442 12.84 -0.14 -0.88
CA GLU A 442 13.51 0.65 0.18
C GLU A 442 14.95 1.08 -0.21
N CYS A 443 15.26 1.18 -1.51
CA CYS A 443 16.63 1.43 -2.01
C CYS A 443 16.87 2.85 -2.56
N GLY A 444 16.04 3.82 -2.18
CA GLY A 444 16.13 5.20 -2.67
C GLY A 444 15.89 5.30 -4.18
N SER A 445 16.56 6.27 -4.83
CA SER A 445 16.48 6.43 -6.28
C SER A 445 17.85 6.52 -6.95
N GLN A 446 17.89 6.34 -8.27
CA GLN A 446 19.08 6.45 -9.10
C GLN A 446 18.79 7.22 -10.38
N ASN A 447 19.75 8.03 -10.82
CA ASN A 447 19.61 8.87 -12.01
C ASN A 447 20.74 8.72 -13.03
N TRP A 448 21.57 7.70 -12.88
CA TRP A 448 22.61 7.37 -13.84
C TRP A 448 22.83 5.86 -13.96
N SER A 449 23.53 5.48 -15.02
CA SER A 449 24.14 4.17 -15.29
C SER A 449 25.01 4.34 -16.53
N GLU A 450 25.96 3.44 -16.77
CA GLU A 450 26.79 3.49 -17.98
C GLU A 450 25.96 3.43 -19.27
N ASN A 451 24.80 2.76 -19.22
CA ASN A 451 23.87 2.64 -20.36
C ASN A 451 22.96 3.87 -20.53
N PHE A 452 22.91 4.79 -19.55
CA PHE A 452 21.89 5.84 -19.50
C PHE A 452 21.95 6.77 -20.71
N LYS A 453 23.16 7.16 -21.15
CA LYS A 453 23.33 8.03 -22.32
C LYS A 453 22.76 7.43 -23.60
N ALA A 454 23.09 6.17 -23.87
CA ALA A 454 22.63 5.49 -25.07
C ALA A 454 21.12 5.29 -25.06
N GLU A 455 20.56 4.90 -23.92
CA GLU A 455 19.12 4.71 -23.75
C GLU A 455 18.34 6.02 -23.85
N PHE A 456 18.86 7.11 -23.26
CA PHE A 456 18.26 8.42 -23.38
C PHE A 456 18.18 8.87 -24.84
N LEU A 457 19.30 8.81 -25.58
CA LEU A 457 19.33 9.19 -27.00
C LEU A 457 18.33 8.38 -27.82
N LYS A 458 18.27 7.06 -27.59
CA LYS A 458 17.35 6.15 -28.28
C LYS A 458 15.88 6.52 -28.03
N ARG A 459 15.53 6.88 -26.80
CA ARG A 459 14.13 7.02 -26.35
C ARG A 459 13.59 8.45 -26.47
N ARG A 460 14.48 9.45 -26.34
CA ARG A 460 14.15 10.88 -26.36
C ARG A 460 14.56 11.56 -27.66
N GLY A 461 15.42 10.93 -28.47
CA GLY A 461 15.78 11.39 -29.82
C GLY A 461 16.78 12.55 -29.86
N TYR A 462 17.45 12.88 -28.76
CA TYR A 462 18.51 13.90 -28.73
C TYR A 462 19.62 13.54 -27.72
N ASP A 463 20.82 14.11 -27.90
CA ASP A 463 21.95 13.88 -26.99
C ASP A 463 21.77 14.71 -25.71
N LEU A 464 21.85 14.05 -24.55
CA LEU A 464 21.72 14.69 -23.24
C LEU A 464 22.98 15.46 -22.83
N ILE A 465 24.15 15.16 -23.42
CA ILE A 465 25.44 15.70 -22.97
C ILE A 465 25.47 17.23 -22.93
N PRO A 466 25.03 17.98 -23.97
CA PRO A 466 24.98 19.45 -23.90
C PRO A 466 24.13 20.02 -22.74
N TYR A 467 23.16 19.24 -22.27
CA TYR A 467 22.20 19.62 -21.24
C TYR A 467 22.56 19.09 -19.85
N LEU A 468 23.58 18.24 -19.73
CA LEU A 468 23.98 17.59 -18.48
C LEU A 468 24.24 18.55 -17.31
N PRO A 469 24.75 19.80 -17.50
CA PRO A 469 24.83 20.77 -16.41
C PRO A 469 23.50 21.04 -15.69
N ILE A 470 22.35 20.88 -16.35
CA ILE A 470 21.04 21.05 -15.72
C ILE A 470 20.80 20.04 -14.59
N MET A 471 21.41 18.84 -14.65
CA MET A 471 21.33 17.83 -13.58
C MET A 471 21.85 18.34 -12.24
N THR A 472 22.70 19.37 -12.23
CA THR A 472 23.26 19.98 -11.01
C THR A 472 22.44 21.18 -10.52
N GLY A 473 21.27 21.42 -11.11
CA GLY A 473 20.39 22.55 -10.82
C GLY A 473 20.73 23.83 -11.58
N LEU A 474 21.74 23.83 -12.46
CA LEU A 474 22.09 24.98 -13.28
C LEU A 474 20.99 25.26 -14.33
N PRO A 475 20.36 26.44 -14.35
CA PRO A 475 19.43 26.78 -15.40
C PRO A 475 20.18 27.07 -16.71
N VAL A 476 19.83 26.35 -17.78
CA VAL A 476 20.44 26.46 -19.10
C VAL A 476 19.38 26.87 -20.13
N GLN A 477 19.72 27.84 -20.98
CA GLN A 477 18.86 28.49 -21.98
C GLN A 477 17.64 29.21 -21.40
N SER A 478 16.72 28.49 -20.76
CA SER A 478 15.55 29.03 -20.07
C SER A 478 15.06 28.04 -19.01
N ALA A 479 14.20 28.51 -18.09
CA ALA A 479 13.54 27.63 -17.12
C ALA A 479 12.75 26.49 -17.83
N SER A 480 12.06 26.80 -18.92
CA SER A 480 11.29 25.82 -19.70
C SER A 480 12.17 24.74 -20.32
N VAL A 481 13.32 25.10 -20.92
CA VAL A 481 14.28 24.13 -21.49
C VAL A 481 14.83 23.22 -20.39
N SER A 482 15.23 23.80 -19.26
CA SER A 482 15.79 23.05 -18.13
C SER A 482 14.78 22.05 -17.55
N GLU A 483 13.54 22.49 -17.33
CA GLU A 483 12.48 21.63 -16.80
C GLU A 483 12.04 20.54 -17.79
N ASN A 484 12.02 20.81 -19.10
CA ASN A 484 11.68 19.80 -20.12
C ASN A 484 12.78 18.74 -20.26
N PHE A 485 14.04 19.15 -20.20
CA PHE A 485 15.16 18.21 -20.13
C PHE A 485 15.07 17.31 -18.88
N LEU A 486 14.83 17.89 -17.71
CA LEU A 486 14.69 17.13 -16.47
C LEU A 486 13.48 16.19 -16.51
N TYR A 487 12.37 16.61 -17.13
CA TYR A 487 11.24 15.71 -17.38
C TYR A 487 11.65 14.48 -18.22
N ASP A 488 12.37 14.69 -19.32
CA ASP A 488 12.82 13.61 -20.20
C ASP A 488 13.83 12.67 -19.51
N VAL A 489 14.64 13.19 -18.57
CA VAL A 489 15.48 12.39 -17.67
C VAL A 489 14.61 11.48 -16.82
N ARG A 490 13.59 12.04 -16.15
CA ARG A 490 12.69 11.25 -15.29
C ARG A 490 11.89 10.20 -16.07
N LYS A 491 11.45 10.54 -17.28
CA LYS A 491 10.77 9.62 -18.20
C LYS A 491 11.69 8.45 -18.59
N THR A 492 12.96 8.74 -18.85
CA THR A 492 13.96 7.71 -19.16
C THR A 492 14.21 6.81 -17.96
N ILE A 493 14.36 7.36 -16.75
CA ILE A 493 14.50 6.59 -15.51
C ILE A 493 13.31 5.62 -15.32
N SER A 494 12.09 6.14 -15.40
CA SER A 494 10.85 5.35 -15.24
C SER A 494 10.77 4.19 -16.22
N GLU A 495 11.09 4.42 -17.49
CA GLU A 495 11.10 3.37 -18.52
C GLU A 495 12.22 2.34 -18.31
N LEU A 496 13.40 2.75 -17.83
CA LEU A 496 14.52 1.84 -17.59
C LEU A 496 14.30 0.91 -16.40
N VAL A 497 13.64 1.37 -15.34
CA VAL A 497 13.22 0.48 -14.23
C VAL A 497 12.43 -0.71 -14.79
N VAL A 498 11.49 -0.46 -15.69
CA VAL A 498 10.68 -1.54 -16.28
C VAL A 498 11.48 -2.36 -17.30
N ASP A 499 12.17 -1.69 -18.23
CA ASP A 499 12.80 -2.37 -19.36
C ASP A 499 14.11 -3.08 -19.02
N LYS A 500 14.81 -2.68 -17.95
CA LYS A 500 16.13 -3.22 -17.57
C LYS A 500 16.08 -4.06 -16.29
N PHE A 501 15.34 -3.65 -15.27
CA PHE A 501 15.20 -4.44 -14.05
C PHE A 501 14.10 -5.49 -14.22
N TYR A 502 12.84 -5.04 -14.32
CA TYR A 502 11.70 -5.95 -14.29
C TYR A 502 11.61 -6.90 -15.48
N LYS A 503 11.83 -6.43 -16.72
CA LYS A 503 11.85 -7.33 -17.89
C LYS A 503 12.97 -8.37 -17.83
N THR A 504 14.13 -8.02 -17.26
CA THR A 504 15.23 -8.98 -17.09
C THR A 504 14.85 -10.04 -16.06
N LEU A 505 14.31 -9.64 -14.91
CA LEU A 505 13.83 -10.58 -13.89
C LEU A 505 12.69 -11.46 -14.40
N ALA A 506 11.72 -10.90 -15.14
CA ALA A 506 10.64 -11.66 -15.75
C ALA A 506 11.15 -12.71 -16.75
N ALA A 507 12.16 -12.36 -17.57
CA ALA A 507 12.80 -13.30 -18.47
C ALA A 507 13.50 -14.44 -17.71
N LEU A 508 14.22 -14.13 -16.63
CA LEU A 508 14.88 -15.12 -15.78
C LEU A 508 13.89 -16.02 -15.04
N ALA A 509 12.83 -15.45 -14.46
CA ALA A 509 11.76 -16.19 -13.81
C ALA A 509 11.09 -17.17 -14.79
N LYS A 510 10.78 -16.70 -16.01
CA LYS A 510 10.24 -17.54 -17.09
C LYS A 510 11.21 -18.65 -17.51
N GLU A 511 12.50 -18.36 -17.63
CA GLU A 511 13.54 -19.36 -17.92
C GLU A 511 13.58 -20.46 -16.86
N LYS A 512 13.36 -20.11 -15.59
CA LYS A 512 13.31 -21.06 -14.47
C LYS A 512 11.94 -21.71 -14.27
N GLY A 513 10.92 -21.29 -15.02
CA GLY A 513 9.56 -21.82 -14.91
C GLY A 513 8.85 -21.46 -13.61
N VAL A 514 9.18 -20.31 -13.02
CA VAL A 514 8.60 -19.83 -11.75
C VAL A 514 7.70 -18.61 -11.98
N SER A 515 6.69 -18.44 -11.12
CA SER A 515 5.82 -17.26 -11.12
C SER A 515 6.58 -16.06 -10.57
N PHE A 516 6.44 -14.90 -11.21
CA PHE A 516 7.02 -13.65 -10.73
C PHE A 516 5.96 -12.79 -10.03
N THR A 517 6.15 -12.53 -8.73
CA THR A 517 5.32 -11.61 -7.94
C THR A 517 6.10 -10.36 -7.56
N ALA A 518 5.42 -9.22 -7.50
CA ALA A 518 6.05 -7.98 -7.07
C ALA A 518 5.10 -7.03 -6.36
N GLU A 519 5.65 -6.25 -5.43
CA GLU A 519 4.96 -5.11 -4.79
C GLU A 519 5.31 -3.77 -5.45
N SER A 520 5.04 -2.66 -4.75
CA SER A 520 5.14 -1.29 -5.25
C SER A 520 6.56 -0.75 -5.29
N ILE A 521 6.83 0.09 -6.30
CA ILE A 521 8.09 0.84 -6.47
C ILE A 521 8.02 2.28 -5.94
N ALA A 522 6.81 2.83 -5.88
CA ALA A 522 6.53 4.11 -5.26
C ALA A 522 6.33 3.93 -3.75
N PRO A 523 6.59 4.95 -2.91
CA PRO A 523 7.01 6.31 -3.24
C PRO A 523 8.52 6.55 -3.01
N THR A 524 9.40 5.59 -3.31
CA THR A 524 10.86 5.70 -3.04
C THR A 524 11.71 5.85 -4.29
N MET A 525 11.47 5.01 -5.31
CA MET A 525 12.17 5.09 -6.59
C MET A 525 11.38 5.92 -7.60
N LEU A 526 12.02 6.92 -8.21
CA LEU A 526 11.44 7.67 -9.32
C LEU A 526 10.92 6.73 -10.43
N SER A 527 9.61 6.78 -10.65
CA SER A 527 8.92 5.85 -11.54
C SER A 527 7.49 6.28 -11.87
N ASP A 528 6.87 5.53 -12.79
CA ASP A 528 5.43 5.35 -12.87
C ASP A 528 5.06 4.09 -12.07
N GLY A 529 4.42 4.27 -10.92
CA GLY A 529 4.13 3.22 -9.94
C GLY A 529 3.25 2.07 -10.45
N LEU A 530 2.58 2.23 -11.60
CA LEU A 530 1.77 1.17 -12.19
C LEU A 530 2.54 0.32 -13.22
N MET A 531 3.55 0.91 -13.87
CA MET A 531 4.05 0.42 -15.15
C MET A 531 4.83 -0.90 -15.05
N HIS A 532 5.43 -1.23 -13.90
CA HIS A 532 6.15 -2.50 -13.74
C HIS A 532 5.20 -3.70 -13.68
N TYR A 533 3.96 -3.53 -13.22
CA TYR A 533 3.00 -4.62 -13.07
C TYR A 533 2.66 -5.32 -14.38
N LYS A 534 2.90 -4.70 -15.55
CA LYS A 534 2.73 -5.37 -16.85
C LYS A 534 3.67 -6.56 -17.04
N THR A 535 4.82 -6.54 -16.38
CA THR A 535 5.88 -7.54 -16.55
C THR A 535 5.80 -8.72 -15.58
N VAL A 536 5.03 -8.60 -14.50
CA VAL A 536 4.92 -9.63 -13.45
C VAL A 536 3.67 -10.49 -13.66
N ASP A 537 3.64 -11.67 -13.05
CA ASP A 537 2.50 -12.58 -13.14
C ASP A 537 1.42 -12.22 -12.11
N VAL A 538 1.85 -11.82 -10.91
CA VAL A 538 0.95 -11.50 -9.78
C VAL A 538 1.39 -10.19 -9.11
N PRO A 539 0.68 -9.08 -9.37
CA PRO A 539 0.79 -7.85 -8.59
C PRO A 539 0.43 -8.08 -7.12
N MET A 540 1.10 -7.37 -6.21
CA MET A 540 0.90 -7.50 -4.77
C MET A 540 0.81 -6.13 -4.10
N GLY A 541 -0.27 -5.88 -3.35
CA GLY A 541 -0.45 -4.68 -2.53
C GLY A 541 -0.08 -4.92 -1.07
N GLU A 542 -0.32 -3.94 -0.20
CA GLU A 542 -0.01 -4.04 1.23
C GLU A 542 -1.06 -3.29 2.07
N PHE A 543 -1.51 -3.88 3.17
CA PHE A 543 -2.40 -3.20 4.12
C PHE A 543 -2.06 -3.52 5.58
N TRP A 544 -2.18 -2.50 6.43
CA TRP A 544 -1.74 -2.59 7.81
C TRP A 544 -2.91 -2.62 8.80
N LEU A 545 -2.69 -3.31 9.92
CA LEU A 545 -3.57 -3.29 11.07
C LEU A 545 -3.09 -2.23 12.08
N ASN A 546 -4.01 -1.38 12.52
CA ASN A 546 -3.81 -0.42 13.63
C ASN A 546 -2.54 0.45 13.52
N SER A 547 -2.07 0.71 12.29
CA SER A 547 -0.78 1.36 12.02
C SER A 547 -0.90 2.49 11.00
N PRO A 548 -1.73 3.51 11.25
CA PRO A 548 -2.06 4.56 10.26
C PRO A 548 -0.83 5.29 9.70
N THR A 549 0.27 5.37 10.45
CA THR A 549 1.52 5.99 10.01
C THR A 549 2.30 5.17 8.99
N HIS A 550 2.10 3.85 8.97
CA HIS A 550 2.83 2.89 8.12
C HIS A 550 1.93 2.23 7.08
N ASP A 551 0.61 2.35 7.21
CA ASP A 551 -0.34 1.85 6.23
C ASP A 551 -0.10 2.47 4.84
N LYS A 552 -0.29 1.65 3.80
CA LYS A 552 0.05 1.98 2.40
C LYS A 552 -1.16 1.84 1.45
N PRO A 553 -2.27 2.55 1.67
CA PRO A 553 -3.46 2.42 0.83
C PRO A 553 -3.22 2.79 -0.64
N ASN A 554 -2.22 3.63 -0.96
CA ASN A 554 -1.86 3.93 -2.34
C ASN A 554 -1.07 2.78 -3.00
N ASP A 555 -0.25 2.04 -2.25
CA ASP A 555 0.40 0.81 -2.73
C ASP A 555 -0.64 -0.27 -3.06
N MET A 556 -1.72 -0.36 -2.26
CA MET A 556 -2.85 -1.24 -2.54
C MET A 556 -3.53 -0.89 -3.88
N LEU A 557 -3.82 0.40 -4.11
CA LEU A 557 -4.43 0.86 -5.37
C LEU A 557 -3.49 0.75 -6.56
N ASP A 558 -2.17 0.86 -6.36
CA ASP A 558 -1.17 0.63 -7.40
C ASP A 558 -1.22 -0.82 -7.90
N ALA A 559 -1.20 -1.79 -6.98
CA ALA A 559 -1.27 -3.20 -7.33
C ALA A 559 -2.60 -3.60 -7.99
N ILE A 560 -3.72 -3.11 -7.46
CA ILE A 560 -5.05 -3.41 -8.00
C ILE A 560 -5.24 -2.78 -9.38
N SER A 561 -4.96 -1.48 -9.51
CA SER A 561 -5.09 -0.78 -10.79
C SER A 561 -4.14 -1.40 -11.82
N GLY A 562 -2.88 -1.64 -11.45
CA GLY A 562 -1.89 -2.30 -12.30
C GLY A 562 -2.35 -3.68 -12.76
N ALA A 563 -2.92 -4.49 -11.87
CA ALA A 563 -3.47 -5.79 -12.22
C ALA A 563 -4.62 -5.68 -13.22
N HIS A 564 -5.59 -4.81 -12.96
CA HIS A 564 -6.77 -4.66 -13.83
C HIS A 564 -6.37 -4.16 -15.22
N ILE A 565 -5.62 -3.07 -15.32
CA ILE A 565 -5.26 -2.48 -16.62
C ILE A 565 -4.34 -3.38 -17.44
N TYR A 566 -3.53 -4.23 -16.80
CA TYR A 566 -2.62 -5.17 -17.47
C TYR A 566 -3.12 -6.64 -17.49
N GLY A 567 -4.37 -6.90 -17.09
CA GLY A 567 -5.02 -8.20 -17.26
C GLY A 567 -4.50 -9.31 -16.34
N LYS A 568 -4.06 -8.97 -15.13
CA LYS A 568 -3.60 -9.92 -14.11
C LYS A 568 -4.77 -10.28 -13.21
N ASN A 569 -5.20 -11.53 -13.24
CA ASN A 569 -6.42 -11.95 -12.52
C ASN A 569 -6.19 -12.16 -11.01
N ILE A 570 -5.00 -12.60 -10.63
CA ILE A 570 -4.64 -12.83 -9.23
C ILE A 570 -3.92 -11.59 -8.71
N ILE A 571 -4.40 -11.08 -7.59
CA ILE A 571 -3.88 -9.88 -6.92
C ILE A 571 -3.59 -10.27 -5.48
N GLN A 572 -2.30 -10.31 -5.15
CA GLN A 572 -1.85 -10.60 -3.80
C GLN A 572 -1.92 -9.38 -2.90
N ALA A 573 -1.88 -9.60 -1.59
CA ALA A 573 -1.60 -8.54 -0.63
C ALA A 573 -0.80 -9.04 0.57
N GLU A 574 0.25 -8.31 0.93
CA GLU A 574 0.82 -8.35 2.27
C GLU A 574 -0.26 -7.87 3.25
N ALA A 575 -0.64 -8.74 4.18
CA ALA A 575 -1.85 -8.59 4.96
C ALA A 575 -1.57 -8.50 6.47
N PHE A 576 -2.14 -7.48 7.11
CA PHE A 576 -2.17 -7.26 8.57
C PHE A 576 -0.84 -6.87 9.21
N THR A 577 0.08 -6.32 8.45
CA THR A 577 1.33 -5.76 8.96
C THR A 577 1.02 -4.75 10.06
N THR A 578 1.70 -4.86 11.19
CA THR A 578 1.37 -4.09 12.39
C THR A 578 2.63 -3.56 13.04
N VAL A 579 2.82 -2.23 13.07
CA VAL A 579 4.06 -1.61 13.56
C VAL A 579 4.34 -1.91 15.04
N ARG A 580 3.28 -2.05 15.84
CA ARG A 580 3.36 -2.45 17.25
C ARG A 580 2.12 -3.24 17.65
N MET A 581 2.34 -4.45 18.13
CA MET A 581 1.31 -5.38 18.55
C MET A 581 1.02 -5.33 20.06
N ASP A 582 -0.21 -5.66 20.42
CA ASP A 582 -0.70 -5.71 21.80
C ASP A 582 -1.08 -7.12 22.26
N TRP A 583 -0.84 -8.14 21.43
CA TRP A 583 -1.20 -9.55 21.70
C TRP A 583 -2.70 -9.74 21.97
N ASN A 584 -3.54 -8.82 21.51
CA ASN A 584 -5.00 -8.83 21.64
C ASN A 584 -5.71 -9.11 20.31
N GLU A 585 -4.94 -9.34 19.25
CA GLU A 585 -5.42 -9.54 17.90
C GLU A 585 -6.04 -10.94 17.75
N SER A 586 -7.22 -11.00 17.14
CA SER A 586 -7.94 -12.24 16.89
C SER A 586 -8.67 -12.15 15.54
N PRO A 587 -9.00 -13.29 14.90
CA PRO A 587 -9.73 -13.27 13.63
C PRO A 587 -10.97 -12.37 13.60
N GLY A 588 -11.74 -12.35 14.70
CA GLY A 588 -12.97 -11.57 14.79
C GLY A 588 -12.76 -10.05 14.65
N ASN A 589 -11.71 -9.50 15.27
CA ASN A 589 -11.44 -8.05 15.24
C ASN A 589 -10.63 -7.60 14.00
N MET A 590 -10.16 -8.54 13.17
CA MET A 590 -9.45 -8.25 11.93
C MET A 590 -10.32 -8.42 10.67
N LYS A 591 -11.50 -9.04 10.80
CA LYS A 591 -12.35 -9.41 9.65
C LYS A 591 -12.73 -8.22 8.76
N THR A 592 -13.14 -7.08 9.34
CA THR A 592 -13.56 -5.93 8.52
C THR A 592 -12.40 -5.34 7.72
N LEU A 593 -11.18 -5.36 8.26
CA LEU A 593 -9.97 -4.96 7.53
C LEU A 593 -9.68 -5.87 6.34
N GLN A 594 -9.83 -7.17 6.53
CA GLN A 594 -9.76 -8.12 5.43
C GLN A 594 -10.79 -7.81 4.35
N ASP A 595 -12.05 -7.68 4.76
CA ASP A 595 -13.19 -7.58 3.84
C ASP A 595 -13.16 -6.29 3.01
N ARG A 596 -12.78 -5.14 3.60
CA ARG A 596 -12.68 -3.91 2.81
C ARG A 596 -11.56 -3.97 1.78
N ASN A 597 -10.48 -4.71 2.03
CA ASN A 597 -9.43 -4.90 1.03
C ASN A 597 -9.86 -5.88 -0.07
N TYR A 598 -10.63 -6.92 0.25
CA TYR A 598 -11.32 -7.73 -0.78
C TYR A 598 -12.24 -6.88 -1.66
N ALA A 599 -12.96 -5.94 -1.06
CA ALA A 599 -13.81 -5.00 -1.79
C ALA A 599 -13.01 -4.04 -2.70
N LEU A 600 -11.76 -3.69 -2.34
CA LEU A 600 -10.89 -2.93 -3.23
C LEU A 600 -10.49 -3.74 -4.47
N GLY A 601 -10.22 -5.04 -4.33
CA GLY A 601 -9.96 -5.92 -5.48
C GLY A 601 -8.99 -7.07 -5.23
N ILE A 602 -8.33 -7.14 -4.06
CA ILE A 602 -7.41 -8.26 -3.78
C ILE A 602 -8.18 -9.57 -3.76
N ASN A 603 -7.52 -10.66 -4.10
CA ASN A 603 -8.13 -12.00 -4.06
C ASN A 603 -7.16 -13.11 -3.65
N LYS A 604 -6.00 -12.76 -3.08
CA LYS A 604 -5.06 -13.70 -2.49
C LYS A 604 -4.23 -13.09 -1.35
N LEU A 605 -4.60 -13.36 -0.11
CA LEU A 605 -3.87 -12.90 1.07
C LEU A 605 -2.52 -13.59 1.21
N VAL A 606 -1.54 -12.81 1.67
CA VAL A 606 -0.26 -13.25 2.19
C VAL A 606 -0.12 -12.68 3.60
N TYR A 607 -0.35 -13.48 4.64
CA TYR A 607 -0.32 -13.00 6.02
C TYR A 607 1.10 -12.55 6.40
N HIS A 608 1.23 -11.28 6.79
CA HIS A 608 2.40 -10.74 7.48
C HIS A 608 2.12 -10.78 8.98
N VAL A 609 2.79 -11.62 9.78
CA VAL A 609 3.88 -12.53 9.38
C VAL A 609 3.89 -13.80 10.22
N PHE A 610 4.21 -14.92 9.57
CA PHE A 610 4.57 -16.15 10.25
C PHE A 610 6.06 -16.08 10.60
N THR A 611 6.41 -15.79 11.85
CA THR A 611 7.82 -15.83 12.28
C THR A 611 8.21 -17.25 12.66
N HIS A 612 9.35 -17.72 12.16
CA HIS A 612 9.90 -19.01 12.56
C HIS A 612 10.32 -18.99 14.02
N ASN A 613 9.74 -19.89 14.82
CA ASN A 613 10.16 -20.10 16.20
C ASN A 613 11.07 -21.36 16.26
N PRO A 614 12.39 -21.22 16.50
CA PRO A 614 13.31 -22.35 16.52
C PRO A 614 13.22 -23.21 17.80
N TRP A 615 12.56 -22.68 18.85
CA TRP A 615 12.39 -23.35 20.13
C TRP A 615 11.08 -24.14 20.18
N MET A 616 11.14 -25.35 20.72
CA MET A 616 9.95 -26.18 20.96
C MET A 616 9.36 -25.97 22.36
N ASP A 617 10.11 -25.32 23.25
CA ASP A 617 9.83 -25.11 24.67
C ASP A 617 9.54 -23.64 25.03
N ARG A 618 9.47 -22.73 24.04
CA ARG A 618 9.17 -21.31 24.24
C ARG A 618 7.92 -20.87 23.49
N LYS A 619 6.99 -20.25 24.21
CA LYS A 619 5.74 -19.71 23.68
C LYS A 619 5.48 -18.31 24.25
N PRO A 620 5.00 -17.32 23.48
CA PRO A 620 4.73 -17.37 22.04
C PRO A 620 5.98 -17.46 21.14
N GLY A 621 7.18 -17.30 21.69
CA GLY A 621 8.45 -17.51 20.98
C GLY A 621 8.94 -16.30 20.19
N MET A 622 9.67 -16.57 19.11
CA MET A 622 10.29 -15.56 18.23
C MET A 622 9.24 -14.69 17.54
N THR A 623 9.54 -13.40 17.38
CA THR A 623 8.78 -12.42 16.58
C THR A 623 9.74 -11.49 15.82
N LEU A 624 9.21 -10.68 14.89
CA LEU A 624 9.95 -9.63 14.18
C LEU A 624 10.07 -8.35 15.04
N ASP A 625 10.83 -8.40 16.12
CA ASP A 625 11.17 -7.23 16.97
C ASP A 625 9.96 -6.35 17.40
N GLY A 626 8.77 -6.95 17.55
CA GLY A 626 7.55 -6.24 17.94
C GLY A 626 6.59 -5.87 16.81
N VAL A 627 6.95 -6.15 15.55
CA VAL A 627 6.11 -6.00 14.36
C VAL A 627 5.31 -7.28 14.15
N GLY A 628 4.00 -7.14 13.94
CA GLY A 628 3.08 -8.25 13.67
C GLY A 628 2.50 -8.21 12.26
N LEU A 629 1.39 -8.91 12.00
CA LEU A 629 0.63 -9.80 12.88
C LEU A 629 1.49 -10.97 13.37
N TYR A 630 1.33 -11.37 14.64
CA TYR A 630 1.98 -12.56 15.19
C TYR A 630 1.24 -13.83 14.73
N PHE A 631 1.28 -14.14 13.44
CA PHE A 631 0.51 -15.22 12.81
C PHE A 631 1.34 -16.51 12.72
N GLN A 632 1.55 -17.20 13.85
CA GLN A 632 2.39 -18.41 13.91
C GLN A 632 1.80 -19.50 14.79
N ARG A 633 2.36 -20.71 14.69
CA ARG A 633 1.87 -21.96 15.34
C ARG A 633 1.64 -21.84 16.85
N ASP A 634 2.35 -20.95 17.53
CA ASP A 634 2.30 -20.78 18.98
C ASP A 634 1.24 -19.76 19.44
N GLN A 635 0.42 -19.21 18.53
CA GLN A 635 -0.76 -18.45 18.91
C GLN A 635 -1.76 -19.30 19.69
N THR A 636 -2.37 -18.73 20.73
CA THR A 636 -3.39 -19.42 21.54
C THR A 636 -4.52 -19.98 20.67
N TRP A 637 -4.93 -19.19 19.68
CA TRP A 637 -6.04 -19.49 18.79
C TRP A 637 -5.62 -20.19 17.49
N TRP A 638 -4.36 -20.62 17.30
CA TRP A 638 -3.89 -21.16 16.02
C TRP A 638 -4.82 -22.25 15.47
N THR A 639 -5.08 -23.31 16.23
CA THR A 639 -5.94 -24.43 15.80
C THR A 639 -7.37 -24.00 15.48
N ALA A 640 -8.00 -23.21 16.36
CA ALA A 640 -9.37 -22.73 16.16
C ALA A 640 -9.46 -21.68 15.02
N GLY A 641 -8.36 -20.97 14.76
CA GLY A 641 -8.19 -19.98 13.70
C GLY A 641 -8.26 -20.56 12.29
N LYS A 642 -8.21 -21.89 12.14
CA LYS A 642 -8.50 -22.56 10.85
C LYS A 642 -9.83 -22.08 10.24
N ALA A 643 -10.84 -21.81 11.06
CA ALA A 643 -12.14 -21.32 10.57
C ALA A 643 -12.03 -19.98 9.81
N TRP A 644 -11.09 -19.12 10.20
CA TRP A 644 -10.83 -17.86 9.51
C TRP A 644 -10.07 -18.05 8.20
N ILE A 645 -9.13 -18.99 8.17
CA ILE A 645 -8.37 -19.34 6.95
C ILE A 645 -9.28 -20.05 5.93
N ASP A 646 -10.22 -20.88 6.40
CA ASP A 646 -11.26 -21.47 5.56
C ASP A 646 -12.19 -20.41 4.96
N TYR A 647 -12.58 -19.40 5.76
CA TYR A 647 -13.31 -18.22 5.25
C TYR A 647 -12.52 -17.49 4.16
N ALA A 648 -11.24 -17.19 4.40
CA ALA A 648 -10.38 -16.56 3.40
C ALA A 648 -10.31 -17.40 2.12
N THR A 649 -10.11 -18.71 2.23
CA THR A 649 -10.02 -19.62 1.08
C THR A 649 -11.29 -19.61 0.23
N ARG A 650 -12.47 -19.70 0.88
CA ARG A 650 -13.76 -19.71 0.18
C ARG A 650 -14.06 -18.37 -0.50
N THR A 651 -13.79 -17.26 0.21
CA THR A 651 -13.97 -15.90 -0.32
C THR A 651 -13.06 -15.66 -1.53
N GLN A 652 -11.77 -16.02 -1.43
CA GLN A 652 -10.82 -15.91 -2.53
C GLN A 652 -11.22 -16.76 -3.74
N ASN A 653 -11.80 -17.95 -3.52
CA ASN A 653 -12.26 -18.81 -4.61
C ASN A 653 -13.34 -18.17 -5.49
N LEU A 654 -14.24 -17.36 -4.92
CA LEU A 654 -15.22 -16.59 -5.68
C LEU A 654 -14.61 -15.31 -6.28
N LEU A 655 -13.76 -14.61 -5.51
CA LEU A 655 -13.11 -13.38 -5.97
C LEU A 655 -12.03 -13.58 -7.04
N GLN A 656 -11.68 -14.82 -7.38
CA GLN A 656 -10.78 -15.15 -8.48
C GLN A 656 -11.52 -15.53 -9.78
N GLN A 657 -12.86 -15.64 -9.75
CA GLN A 657 -13.64 -16.02 -10.94
C GLN A 657 -13.90 -14.84 -11.86
N GLY A 658 -13.81 -15.07 -13.17
CA GLY A 658 -14.12 -14.05 -14.18
C GLY A 658 -13.25 -12.80 -14.06
N HIS A 659 -13.81 -11.65 -14.41
CA HIS A 659 -13.14 -10.35 -14.38
C HIS A 659 -13.84 -9.38 -13.43
N PRO A 660 -13.10 -8.44 -12.82
CA PRO A 660 -13.70 -7.37 -12.03
C PRO A 660 -14.55 -6.46 -12.93
N VAL A 661 -15.66 -5.95 -12.40
CA VAL A 661 -16.54 -4.99 -13.08
C VAL A 661 -16.24 -3.60 -12.56
N VAL A 662 -15.61 -2.77 -13.40
CA VAL A 662 -15.17 -1.42 -13.06
C VAL A 662 -15.59 -0.45 -14.16
N ASP A 663 -16.48 0.49 -13.85
CA ASP A 663 -17.06 1.37 -14.86
C ASP A 663 -16.18 2.59 -15.20
N ILE A 664 -15.28 2.99 -14.30
CA ILE A 664 -14.53 4.25 -14.37
C ILE A 664 -13.03 3.96 -14.44
N ALA A 665 -12.32 4.64 -15.33
CA ALA A 665 -10.86 4.69 -15.30
C ALA A 665 -10.40 6.15 -15.11
N VAL A 666 -9.45 6.38 -14.19
CA VAL A 666 -8.94 7.71 -13.82
C VAL A 666 -7.49 7.86 -14.27
N PHE A 667 -7.21 8.88 -15.08
CA PHE A 667 -5.89 9.09 -15.65
C PHE A 667 -4.90 9.63 -14.61
N THR A 668 -3.74 8.99 -14.49
CA THR A 668 -2.70 9.38 -13.53
C THR A 668 -1.91 10.64 -13.93
N GLY A 669 -2.14 11.17 -15.14
CA GLY A 669 -1.37 12.29 -15.70
C GLY A 669 -0.03 11.86 -16.28
N GLU A 670 0.75 12.84 -16.74
CA GLU A 670 2.07 12.62 -17.35
C GLU A 670 3.26 13.11 -16.52
N GLU A 671 3.03 13.73 -15.35
CA GLU A 671 4.11 14.07 -14.41
C GLU A 671 4.87 12.80 -13.96
N LEU A 672 6.11 12.99 -13.53
CA LEU A 672 6.95 11.95 -12.97
C LEU A 672 7.67 12.46 -11.70
N PRO A 673 7.72 11.66 -10.62
CA PRO A 673 7.05 10.37 -10.47
C PRO A 673 5.52 10.49 -10.50
N ARG A 674 4.83 9.37 -10.75
CA ARG A 674 3.37 9.26 -10.65
C ARG A 674 2.97 7.87 -10.16
N ARG A 675 1.74 7.72 -9.71
CA ARG A 675 1.14 6.47 -9.24
C ARG A 675 -0.38 6.54 -9.29
N SER A 676 -1.10 5.53 -8.80
CA SER A 676 -2.56 5.57 -8.66
C SER A 676 -3.04 6.74 -7.81
N ILE A 677 -4.31 7.10 -7.99
CA ILE A 677 -4.92 8.27 -7.36
C ILE A 677 -5.86 7.79 -6.25
N LEU A 678 -5.59 8.19 -5.02
CA LEU A 678 -6.46 7.93 -3.87
C LEU A 678 -7.82 8.64 -4.01
N PRO A 679 -8.90 8.07 -3.43
CA PRO A 679 -10.25 8.61 -3.59
C PRO A 679 -10.41 10.03 -2.99
N ASP A 680 -9.70 10.36 -1.91
CA ASP A 680 -9.72 11.72 -1.31
C ASP A 680 -9.26 12.80 -2.30
N ARG A 681 -8.36 12.45 -3.21
CA ARG A 681 -7.83 13.35 -4.24
C ARG A 681 -8.80 13.60 -5.39
N LEU A 682 -9.86 12.79 -5.52
CA LEU A 682 -10.86 12.92 -6.57
C LEU A 682 -12.10 13.72 -6.13
N VAL A 683 -12.20 14.09 -4.85
CA VAL A 683 -13.36 14.82 -4.31
C VAL A 683 -13.57 16.17 -5.01
N SER A 684 -12.51 16.87 -5.41
CA SER A 684 -12.62 18.12 -6.17
C SER A 684 -13.05 17.89 -7.63
N THR A 685 -12.73 16.74 -8.21
CA THR A 685 -13.03 16.41 -9.62
C THR A 685 -14.44 15.83 -9.77
N LEU A 686 -14.89 14.99 -8.83
CA LEU A 686 -16.16 14.28 -8.87
C LEU A 686 -17.06 14.55 -7.63
N PRO A 687 -17.21 15.81 -7.16
CA PRO A 687 -17.84 16.10 -5.87
C PRO A 687 -19.29 15.57 -5.76
N GLY A 688 -20.02 15.49 -6.88
CA GLY A 688 -21.37 14.95 -6.90
C GLY A 688 -21.43 13.47 -6.50
N LEU A 689 -20.52 12.64 -7.02
CA LEU A 689 -20.51 11.20 -6.74
C LEU A 689 -20.12 10.89 -5.29
N PHE A 690 -19.18 11.66 -4.73
CA PHE A 690 -18.79 11.55 -3.33
C PHE A 690 -19.88 12.07 -2.38
N GLY A 691 -20.66 13.06 -2.83
CA GLY A 691 -21.74 13.71 -2.10
C GLY A 691 -21.28 14.83 -1.16
N ALA A 692 -22.21 15.74 -0.87
CA ALA A 692 -21.94 17.00 -0.17
C ALA A 692 -21.36 16.83 1.25
N ASP A 693 -21.74 15.77 1.96
CA ASP A 693 -21.23 15.47 3.30
C ASP A 693 -19.75 15.05 3.29
N VAL A 694 -19.32 14.26 2.29
CA VAL A 694 -17.89 13.90 2.11
C VAL A 694 -17.09 15.13 1.70
N VAL A 695 -17.60 15.95 0.79
CA VAL A 695 -16.96 17.22 0.39
C VAL A 695 -16.76 18.15 1.60
N ALA A 696 -17.77 18.27 2.47
CA ALA A 696 -17.69 19.07 3.68
C ALA A 696 -16.70 18.49 4.70
N ALA A 697 -16.69 17.16 4.89
CA ALA A 697 -15.77 16.47 5.78
C ALA A 697 -14.31 16.63 5.33
N GLU A 698 -14.04 16.48 4.03
CA GLU A 698 -12.69 16.67 3.48
C GLU A 698 -12.22 18.11 3.60
N ARG A 699 -13.08 19.09 3.33
CA ARG A 699 -12.75 20.50 3.56
C ARG A 699 -12.32 20.76 5.00
N LYS A 700 -13.03 20.18 5.97
CA LYS A 700 -12.69 20.29 7.40
C LYS A 700 -11.38 19.60 7.73
N ARG A 701 -11.17 18.37 7.23
CA ARG A 701 -9.95 17.59 7.47
C ARG A 701 -8.71 18.32 6.91
N LEU A 702 -8.78 18.79 5.67
CA LEU A 702 -7.68 19.46 4.98
C LEU A 702 -7.40 20.87 5.51
N ALA A 703 -8.40 21.57 6.07
CA ALA A 703 -8.16 22.82 6.80
C ALA A 703 -7.25 22.62 8.03
N ASN A 704 -7.27 21.41 8.61
CA ASN A 704 -6.35 20.95 9.65
C ASN A 704 -6.14 21.95 10.79
N LEU A 705 -7.21 22.63 11.24
CA LEU A 705 -7.14 23.68 12.24
C LEU A 705 -6.61 23.11 13.58
N GLY A 706 -5.62 23.79 14.16
CA GLY A 706 -4.96 23.36 15.39
C GLY A 706 -3.98 22.19 15.25
N GLN A 707 -3.86 21.58 14.07
CA GLN A 707 -2.97 20.45 13.77
C GLN A 707 -3.04 19.35 14.84
N PRO A 708 -4.24 18.79 15.11
CA PRO A 708 -4.44 17.83 16.18
C PRO A 708 -3.55 16.60 16.02
N MET A 709 -3.08 16.09 17.15
CA MET A 709 -2.25 14.88 17.23
C MET A 709 -3.05 13.75 17.88
N THR A 710 -2.80 12.52 17.46
CA THR A 710 -3.32 11.30 18.08
C THR A 710 -2.17 10.32 18.34
N THR A 711 -2.42 9.23 19.06
CA THR A 711 -1.44 8.17 19.33
C THR A 711 -2.06 6.80 19.06
N VAL A 712 -1.76 6.25 17.88
CA VAL A 712 -2.21 4.92 17.44
C VAL A 712 -1.10 4.30 16.58
N PRO A 713 -0.61 3.09 16.91
CA PRO A 713 -0.84 2.36 18.17
C PRO A 713 -0.11 3.05 19.34
N SER A 714 -0.12 2.43 20.52
CA SER A 714 0.53 3.00 21.71
C SER A 714 1.99 3.41 21.46
N GLY A 715 2.30 4.66 21.79
CA GLY A 715 3.63 5.27 21.64
C GLY A 715 4.00 5.65 20.20
N VAL A 716 3.04 5.73 19.27
CA VAL A 716 3.23 6.25 17.90
C VAL A 716 2.33 7.47 17.70
N SER A 717 2.86 8.66 18.02
CA SER A 717 2.11 9.91 17.89
C SER A 717 2.24 10.51 16.49
N HIS A 718 1.10 10.89 15.91
CA HIS A 718 1.01 11.40 14.53
C HIS A 718 -0.18 12.35 14.34
N ALA A 719 -0.26 12.99 13.17
CA ALA A 719 -1.34 13.91 12.80
C ALA A 719 -2.70 13.19 12.77
N ALA A 720 -3.67 13.67 13.55
CA ALA A 720 -4.97 13.01 13.68
C ALA A 720 -5.85 13.13 12.42
N ASN A 721 -5.59 14.12 11.56
CA ASN A 721 -6.36 14.38 10.34
C ASN A 721 -5.78 13.70 9.09
N MET A 722 -4.89 12.71 9.26
CA MET A 722 -4.50 11.82 8.15
C MET A 722 -5.75 11.15 7.56
N ALA A 723 -5.76 10.91 6.24
CA ALA A 723 -6.84 10.16 5.62
C ALA A 723 -6.80 8.71 6.14
N ALA A 724 -7.91 8.21 6.67
CA ALA A 724 -8.01 6.85 7.18
C ALA A 724 -8.78 5.98 6.17
N PRO A 725 -8.20 4.90 5.63
CA PRO A 725 -8.83 4.07 4.59
C PRO A 725 -10.20 3.50 4.97
N GLU A 726 -10.44 3.23 6.26
CA GLU A 726 -11.73 2.79 6.78
C GLU A 726 -12.89 3.78 6.54
N ASN A 727 -12.58 5.07 6.38
CA ASN A 727 -13.57 6.10 6.06
C ASN A 727 -13.85 6.23 4.54
N TRP A 728 -13.13 5.49 3.70
CA TRP A 728 -13.21 5.54 2.24
C TRP A 728 -13.81 4.27 1.64
N VAL A 729 -14.66 3.56 2.39
CA VAL A 729 -15.39 2.38 1.92
C VAL A 729 -16.54 2.81 1.00
N ASN A 730 -16.62 2.22 -0.21
CA ASN A 730 -17.60 2.56 -1.25
C ASN A 730 -17.70 4.09 -1.51
N PRO A 731 -16.58 4.76 -1.83
CA PRO A 731 -16.52 6.22 -1.78
C PRO A 731 -17.28 6.89 -2.93
N LEU A 732 -17.50 6.17 -4.05
CA LEU A 732 -18.29 6.62 -5.20
C LEU A 732 -19.74 6.12 -5.17
N ARG A 733 -20.21 5.60 -4.02
CA ARG A 733 -21.62 5.27 -3.76
C ARG A 733 -22.27 4.38 -4.83
N GLY A 734 -21.60 3.29 -5.19
CA GLY A 734 -22.12 2.31 -6.15
C GLY A 734 -21.42 2.25 -7.51
N TYR A 735 -20.29 2.95 -7.66
CA TYR A 735 -19.35 2.74 -8.77
C TYR A 735 -17.98 2.33 -8.24
N ALA A 736 -17.20 1.65 -9.07
CA ALA A 736 -15.79 1.35 -8.84
C ALA A 736 -14.92 2.07 -9.88
N TYR A 737 -13.66 2.31 -9.56
CA TYR A 737 -12.69 2.88 -10.49
C TYR A 737 -11.32 2.22 -10.40
N ASP A 738 -10.59 2.24 -11.51
CA ASP A 738 -9.15 1.98 -11.55
C ASP A 738 -8.39 3.26 -11.92
N SER A 739 -7.14 3.36 -11.51
CA SER A 739 -6.22 4.32 -12.10
C SER A 739 -5.61 3.77 -13.39
N PHE A 740 -5.34 4.61 -14.39
CA PHE A 740 -4.66 4.20 -15.62
C PHE A 740 -3.60 5.20 -16.06
N ASN A 741 -2.52 4.69 -16.64
CA ASN A 741 -1.34 5.47 -17.02
C ASN A 741 -1.27 5.72 -18.54
N PRO A 742 -0.33 6.56 -19.01
CA PRO A 742 -0.12 6.80 -20.45
C PRO A 742 0.20 5.55 -21.27
N ASP A 743 0.81 4.53 -20.65
CA ASP A 743 1.20 3.27 -21.31
C ASP A 743 -0.02 2.54 -21.87
N VAL A 744 -1.02 2.22 -21.03
CA VAL A 744 -2.25 1.55 -21.48
C VAL A 744 -3.17 2.46 -22.30
N LEU A 745 -3.13 3.79 -22.05
CA LEU A 745 -3.88 4.74 -22.87
C LEU A 745 -3.44 4.68 -24.33
N SER A 746 -2.13 4.56 -24.60
CA SER A 746 -1.57 4.61 -25.95
C SER A 746 -2.16 3.56 -26.89
N THR A 747 -2.50 2.38 -26.36
CA THR A 747 -3.05 1.24 -27.12
C THR A 747 -4.57 1.07 -26.94
N ALA A 748 -5.22 1.89 -26.11
CA ALA A 748 -6.67 1.82 -25.87
C ALA A 748 -7.50 1.97 -27.16
N THR A 749 -8.66 1.31 -27.20
CA THR A 749 -9.62 1.37 -28.32
C THR A 749 -11.05 1.58 -27.79
N VAL A 750 -12.02 1.86 -28.67
CA VAL A 750 -13.44 1.95 -28.28
C VAL A 750 -14.22 0.77 -28.87
N LYS A 751 -14.99 0.08 -28.02
CA LYS A 751 -15.94 -0.97 -28.41
C LYS A 751 -17.28 -0.72 -27.73
N ASN A 752 -18.35 -0.58 -28.51
CA ASN A 752 -19.72 -0.33 -28.01
C ASN A 752 -19.80 0.83 -27.00
N GLY A 753 -19.09 1.93 -27.28
CA GLY A 753 -19.03 3.13 -26.42
C GLY A 753 -18.17 2.98 -25.16
N SER A 754 -17.57 1.82 -24.91
CA SER A 754 -16.60 1.59 -23.83
C SER A 754 -15.18 1.72 -24.33
N VAL A 755 -14.30 2.26 -23.50
CA VAL A 755 -12.85 2.23 -23.73
C VAL A 755 -12.31 0.90 -23.26
N VAL A 756 -11.64 0.17 -24.15
CA VAL A 756 -11.09 -1.17 -23.90
C VAL A 756 -9.58 -1.12 -24.06
N PHE A 757 -8.86 -1.55 -23.01
CA PHE A 757 -7.40 -1.70 -23.02
C PHE A 757 -7.01 -3.05 -23.64
N GLU A 758 -5.73 -3.22 -23.99
CA GLU A 758 -5.22 -4.48 -24.60
C GLU A 758 -5.45 -5.71 -23.72
N SER A 759 -5.50 -5.53 -22.40
CA SER A 759 -5.82 -6.57 -21.43
C SER A 759 -7.26 -7.09 -21.51
N GLY A 760 -8.16 -6.35 -22.17
CA GLY A 760 -9.60 -6.59 -22.16
C GLY A 760 -10.36 -5.82 -21.08
N ALA A 761 -9.66 -5.13 -20.16
CA ALA A 761 -10.30 -4.23 -19.21
C ALA A 761 -11.12 -3.16 -19.96
N SER A 762 -12.35 -2.92 -19.52
CA SER A 762 -13.35 -2.15 -20.26
C SER A 762 -14.06 -1.16 -19.36
N TYR A 763 -13.95 0.12 -19.70
CA TYR A 763 -14.47 1.23 -18.89
C TYR A 763 -15.51 2.03 -19.67
N LYS A 764 -16.53 2.53 -18.97
CA LYS A 764 -17.60 3.36 -19.54
C LYS A 764 -17.22 4.84 -19.54
N ILE A 765 -16.41 5.29 -18.59
CA ILE A 765 -16.01 6.68 -18.42
C ILE A 765 -14.51 6.75 -18.17
N LEU A 766 -13.82 7.62 -18.92
CA LEU A 766 -12.48 8.06 -18.53
C LEU A 766 -12.56 9.40 -17.80
N VAL A 767 -11.87 9.52 -16.67
CA VAL A 767 -11.72 10.77 -15.93
C VAL A 767 -10.29 11.26 -16.12
N ILE A 768 -10.13 12.52 -16.55
CA ILE A 768 -8.85 13.20 -16.72
C ILE A 768 -8.80 14.33 -15.68
N PRO A 769 -8.27 14.07 -14.47
CA PRO A 769 -8.17 15.08 -13.42
C PRO A 769 -7.15 16.15 -13.81
N GLY A 770 -7.30 17.33 -13.22
CA GLY A 770 -6.41 18.47 -13.46
C GLY A 770 -5.54 18.74 -12.24
N GLU A 771 -5.72 19.87 -11.56
CA GLU A 771 -4.86 20.25 -10.45
C GLU A 771 -4.96 19.24 -9.30
N MET A 772 -3.83 18.58 -9.01
CA MET A 772 -3.68 17.68 -7.86
C MET A 772 -2.32 17.91 -7.20
N LYS A 773 -2.20 17.58 -5.92
CA LYS A 773 -0.91 17.66 -5.20
C LYS A 773 0.19 16.82 -5.85
N MET A 774 -0.17 15.66 -6.40
CA MET A 774 0.71 14.76 -7.15
C MET A 774 0.82 15.10 -8.65
N ASN A 775 -0.01 16.02 -9.15
CA ASN A 775 0.06 16.53 -10.52
C ASN A 775 -0.05 18.07 -10.52
N PRO A 776 0.91 18.78 -9.87
CA PRO A 776 0.84 20.24 -9.75
C PRO A 776 1.12 20.96 -11.07
N ASN A 777 1.58 20.22 -12.09
CA ASN A 777 1.94 20.71 -13.41
C ASN A 777 0.97 20.20 -14.48
N TYR A 778 -0.31 20.00 -14.13
CA TYR A 778 -1.38 19.51 -15.01
C TYR A 778 -1.53 20.29 -16.32
N GLN A 779 -1.03 21.53 -16.38
CA GLN A 779 -1.01 22.34 -17.59
C GLN A 779 -0.07 21.78 -18.66
N TYR A 780 0.79 20.80 -18.34
CA TYR A 780 1.74 20.18 -19.26
C TYR A 780 1.25 18.79 -19.68
N MET A 781 0.99 18.61 -20.97
CA MET A 781 0.56 17.33 -21.55
C MET A 781 1.20 17.14 -22.93
N SER A 782 1.52 15.91 -23.29
CA SER A 782 2.09 15.56 -24.58
C SER A 782 1.02 15.58 -25.67
N TYR A 783 1.41 15.96 -26.88
CA TYR A 783 0.53 15.89 -28.04
C TYR A 783 -0.02 14.48 -28.26
N GLN A 784 0.79 13.44 -28.02
CA GLN A 784 0.40 12.04 -28.21
C GLN A 784 -0.76 11.64 -27.29
N VAL A 785 -0.75 12.06 -26.03
CA VAL A 785 -1.87 11.80 -25.10
C VAL A 785 -3.12 12.55 -25.52
N VAL A 786 -3.01 13.85 -25.84
CA VAL A 786 -4.16 14.65 -26.30
C VAL A 786 -4.76 14.05 -27.58
N ASN A 787 -3.93 13.67 -28.55
CA ASN A 787 -4.38 13.05 -29.79
C ASN A 787 -5.06 11.70 -29.54
N LYS A 788 -4.50 10.88 -28.65
CA LYS A 788 -5.11 9.60 -28.31
C LYS A 788 -6.48 9.78 -27.65
N LEU A 789 -6.63 10.75 -26.75
CA LEU A 789 -7.92 11.09 -26.15
C LEU A 789 -8.91 11.57 -27.23
N PHE A 790 -8.48 12.44 -28.14
CA PHE A 790 -9.30 12.92 -29.26
C PHE A 790 -9.84 11.76 -30.11
N ASP A 791 -8.96 10.83 -30.50
CA ASP A 791 -9.32 9.67 -31.30
C ASP A 791 -10.33 8.77 -30.57
N LEU A 792 -10.12 8.52 -29.27
CA LEU A 792 -11.05 7.75 -28.45
C LEU A 792 -12.42 8.42 -28.34
N VAL A 793 -12.48 9.73 -28.09
CA VAL A 793 -13.76 10.45 -28.03
C VAL A 793 -14.47 10.37 -29.38
N LYS A 794 -13.77 10.65 -30.49
CA LYS A 794 -14.38 10.54 -31.83
C LYS A 794 -14.95 9.14 -32.10
N ALA A 795 -14.27 8.10 -31.62
CA ALA A 795 -14.69 6.70 -31.76
C ALA A 795 -15.83 6.28 -30.81
N GLY A 796 -16.22 7.10 -29.83
CA GLY A 796 -17.37 6.84 -28.95
C GLY A 796 -17.10 6.88 -27.44
N ALA A 797 -15.87 7.20 -27.01
CA ALA A 797 -15.56 7.28 -25.59
C ALA A 797 -16.31 8.44 -24.91
N THR A 798 -16.69 8.22 -23.64
CA THR A 798 -17.18 9.28 -22.76
C THR A 798 -16.06 9.68 -21.82
N ILE A 799 -15.70 10.96 -21.80
CA ILE A 799 -14.65 11.50 -20.93
C ILE A 799 -15.13 12.65 -20.06
N ILE A 800 -14.62 12.70 -18.84
CA ILE A 800 -14.74 13.82 -17.91
C ILE A 800 -13.37 14.48 -17.83
N VAL A 801 -13.26 15.75 -18.24
CA VAL A 801 -12.01 16.49 -18.25
C VAL A 801 -12.06 17.65 -17.27
N ALA A 802 -11.01 17.81 -16.47
CA ALA A 802 -10.85 18.96 -15.59
C ALA A 802 -10.14 20.11 -16.33
N GLU A 803 -9.26 20.85 -15.65
CA GLU A 803 -8.61 22.02 -16.23
C GLU A 803 -7.83 21.71 -17.51
N LYS A 804 -7.82 22.69 -18.43
CA LYS A 804 -7.22 22.62 -19.75
C LYS A 804 -5.69 22.60 -19.70
N PRO A 805 -5.00 21.66 -20.39
CA PRO A 805 -3.57 21.74 -20.61
C PRO A 805 -3.23 22.98 -21.45
N LEU A 806 -2.10 23.63 -21.15
CA LEU A 806 -1.65 24.86 -21.80
C LEU A 806 -0.33 24.68 -22.55
N TYR A 807 0.46 23.67 -22.21
CA TYR A 807 1.83 23.52 -22.69
C TYR A 807 2.14 22.07 -23.05
N GLN A 808 3.04 21.90 -24.01
CA GLN A 808 3.61 20.60 -24.35
C GLN A 808 4.73 20.21 -23.37
N ILE A 809 4.70 18.96 -22.91
CA ILE A 809 5.69 18.39 -21.98
C ILE A 809 6.85 17.69 -22.71
N GLY A 810 8.07 17.80 -22.18
CA GLY A 810 9.29 17.23 -22.77
C GLY A 810 9.89 18.11 -23.87
N MET A 811 11.04 17.71 -24.42
CA MET A 811 11.76 18.49 -25.44
C MET A 811 11.22 18.26 -26.86
N GLN A 812 10.67 17.08 -27.14
CA GLN A 812 10.03 16.79 -28.43
C GLN A 812 8.61 17.34 -28.44
N LYS A 813 8.34 18.29 -29.34
CA LYS A 813 7.08 19.02 -29.44
C LYS A 813 6.64 19.13 -30.89
N VAL A 814 5.33 19.15 -31.11
CA VAL A 814 4.76 19.62 -32.38
C VAL A 814 4.67 21.14 -32.37
N ASN A 815 4.18 21.75 -33.45
CA ASN A 815 3.91 23.19 -33.47
C ASN A 815 2.81 23.55 -32.44
N ASP A 816 2.95 24.67 -31.73
CA ASP A 816 1.97 25.07 -30.72
C ASP A 816 0.57 25.32 -31.29
N ASN A 817 0.45 25.79 -32.54
CA ASN A 817 -0.85 25.94 -33.19
C ASN A 817 -1.53 24.58 -33.38
N GLU A 818 -0.79 23.56 -33.83
CA GLU A 818 -1.30 22.21 -34.01
C GLU A 818 -1.78 21.61 -32.68
N PHE A 819 -0.98 21.79 -31.61
CA PHE A 819 -1.35 21.35 -30.27
C PHE A 819 -2.59 22.09 -29.74
N ASN A 820 -2.63 23.41 -29.89
CA ASN A 820 -3.74 24.25 -29.42
C ASN A 820 -5.04 23.95 -30.17
N GLU A 821 -4.98 23.77 -31.49
CA GLU A 821 -6.13 23.38 -32.31
C GLU A 821 -6.74 22.07 -31.82
N LEU A 822 -5.91 21.08 -31.51
CA LEU A 822 -6.35 19.78 -31.03
C LEU A 822 -6.92 19.85 -29.60
N ILE A 823 -6.26 20.55 -28.67
CA ILE A 823 -6.77 20.73 -27.30
C ILE A 823 -8.14 21.40 -27.31
N ASN A 824 -8.33 22.43 -28.13
CA ASN A 824 -9.59 23.17 -28.21
C ASN A 824 -10.77 22.31 -28.72
N GLN A 825 -10.51 21.13 -29.31
CA GLN A 825 -11.56 20.17 -29.65
C GLN A 825 -12.11 19.44 -28.41
N ILE A 826 -11.28 19.23 -27.39
CA ILE A 826 -11.64 18.49 -26.18
C ILE A 826 -12.02 19.43 -25.03
N TRP A 827 -11.18 20.43 -24.73
CA TRP A 827 -11.40 21.33 -23.61
C TRP A 827 -12.19 22.56 -24.04
N ILE A 828 -13.46 22.58 -23.68
CA ILE A 828 -14.42 23.61 -24.09
C ILE A 828 -14.43 24.73 -23.06
N ASP A 829 -14.03 25.93 -23.49
CA ASP A 829 -13.99 27.11 -22.63
C ASP A 829 -15.41 27.45 -22.12
N LYS A 830 -15.52 27.76 -20.82
CA LYS A 830 -16.78 28.18 -20.15
C LYS A 830 -17.93 27.15 -20.23
N ALA A 831 -17.63 25.87 -20.38
CA ALA A 831 -18.63 24.81 -20.26
C ALA A 831 -19.30 24.84 -18.87
N LYS A 832 -20.63 24.66 -18.83
CA LYS A 832 -21.37 24.58 -17.57
C LYS A 832 -21.11 23.22 -16.89
N PRO A 833 -21.16 23.13 -15.55
CA PRO A 833 -21.08 21.84 -14.85
C PRO A 833 -22.12 20.85 -15.39
N ASN A 834 -21.70 19.59 -15.56
CA ASN A 834 -22.50 18.49 -16.12
C ASN A 834 -22.98 18.70 -17.57
N GLN A 835 -22.56 19.75 -18.27
CA GLN A 835 -22.88 19.94 -19.69
C GLN A 835 -22.22 18.84 -20.51
N VAL A 836 -23.04 18.11 -21.27
CA VAL A 836 -22.57 17.07 -22.19
C VAL A 836 -22.36 17.68 -23.56
N THR A 837 -21.11 17.67 -24.04
CA THR A 837 -20.78 18.06 -25.41
C THR A 837 -20.44 16.82 -26.23
N LYS A 838 -20.93 16.77 -27.47
CA LYS A 838 -20.64 15.66 -28.39
C LYS A 838 -19.43 16.00 -29.26
N LEU A 839 -18.54 15.03 -29.43
CA LEU A 839 -17.44 15.07 -30.39
C LEU A 839 -17.34 13.71 -31.08
N GLY A 840 -17.60 13.67 -32.39
CA GLY A 840 -17.79 12.40 -33.11
C GLY A 840 -18.91 11.58 -32.48
N LEU A 841 -18.63 10.31 -32.15
CA LEU A 841 -19.58 9.41 -31.49
C LEU A 841 -19.57 9.54 -29.95
N GLY A 842 -18.57 10.21 -29.37
CA GLY A 842 -18.35 10.28 -27.94
C GLY A 842 -18.94 11.51 -27.26
N LYS A 843 -18.63 11.62 -25.97
CA LYS A 843 -19.14 12.67 -25.08
C LYS A 843 -17.99 13.25 -24.25
N ILE A 844 -18.02 14.56 -24.05
CA ILE A 844 -17.09 15.31 -23.21
C ILE A 844 -17.90 16.04 -22.14
N ILE A 845 -17.45 15.96 -20.90
CA ILE A 845 -18.02 16.64 -19.75
C ILE A 845 -16.90 17.36 -19.00
N GLN A 846 -17.17 18.60 -18.58
CA GLN A 846 -16.22 19.40 -17.80
C GLN A 846 -16.39 19.10 -16.30
N ALA A 847 -15.29 18.78 -15.62
CA ALA A 847 -15.23 18.72 -14.16
C ALA A 847 -15.19 20.14 -13.55
N PRO A 848 -15.68 20.36 -12.32
CA PRO A 848 -16.17 19.37 -11.37
C PRO A 848 -17.50 18.72 -11.80
N TYR A 849 -17.59 17.39 -11.74
CA TYR A 849 -18.83 16.65 -11.98
C TYR A 849 -19.73 16.73 -10.74
N GLN A 850 -20.87 17.41 -10.87
CA GLN A 850 -21.74 17.77 -9.74
C GLN A 850 -22.94 16.83 -9.56
N SER A 851 -23.26 15.98 -10.53
CA SER A 851 -24.37 15.03 -10.37
C SER A 851 -23.97 13.86 -9.47
N GLU A 852 -24.91 13.37 -8.67
CA GLU A 852 -24.72 12.22 -7.77
C GLU A 852 -24.71 10.86 -8.50
N THR A 853 -25.06 10.84 -9.79
CA THR A 853 -25.09 9.63 -10.61
C THR A 853 -24.59 9.92 -12.02
N PHE A 854 -24.27 8.87 -12.79
CA PHE A 854 -24.00 8.97 -14.21
C PHE A 854 -25.24 8.69 -15.10
N ASN A 855 -26.46 8.80 -14.56
CA ASN A 855 -27.68 8.57 -15.32
C ASN A 855 -27.79 9.50 -16.55
N LEU A 856 -27.32 10.75 -16.43
CA LEU A 856 -27.22 11.70 -17.55
C LEU A 856 -26.32 11.21 -18.70
N LEU A 857 -25.38 10.32 -18.38
CA LEU A 857 -24.45 9.70 -19.33
C LEU A 857 -24.94 8.34 -19.84
N GLY A 858 -26.06 7.83 -19.29
CA GLY A 858 -26.63 6.51 -19.61
C GLY A 858 -26.01 5.37 -18.79
N LEU A 859 -25.39 5.68 -17.65
CA LEU A 859 -24.74 4.71 -16.78
C LEU A 859 -25.37 4.74 -15.38
N ALA A 860 -26.10 3.68 -15.04
CA ALA A 860 -26.63 3.48 -13.69
C ALA A 860 -25.55 2.93 -12.74
N LYS A 861 -25.72 3.18 -11.44
CA LYS A 861 -24.91 2.54 -10.38
C LYS A 861 -24.92 1.02 -10.53
N ASP A 862 -23.78 0.40 -10.30
CA ASP A 862 -23.67 -1.06 -10.30
C ASP A 862 -24.46 -1.65 -9.13
N ILE A 863 -24.27 -1.09 -7.93
CA ILE A 863 -25.06 -1.41 -6.75
C ILE A 863 -25.52 -0.13 -6.05
N GLU A 864 -26.73 -0.15 -5.49
CA GLU A 864 -27.19 0.83 -4.53
C GLU A 864 -27.51 0.13 -3.21
N ILE A 865 -27.05 0.73 -2.11
CA ILE A 865 -27.11 0.14 -0.76
C ILE A 865 -27.72 1.19 0.16
N LEU A 866 -28.88 0.90 0.73
CA LEU A 866 -29.64 1.81 1.59
C LEU A 866 -29.88 1.15 2.95
N ASP A 867 -29.85 1.92 4.05
CA ASP A 867 -30.24 1.42 5.36
C ASP A 867 -31.77 1.38 5.49
N ILE A 868 -32.31 0.23 5.88
CA ILE A 868 -33.74 0.09 6.20
C ILE A 868 -33.95 0.64 7.61
N ILE A 869 -34.67 1.76 7.71
CA ILE A 869 -35.04 2.38 8.98
C ILE A 869 -36.52 2.10 9.32
N PRO A 870 -36.89 1.91 10.60
CA PRO A 870 -38.27 1.57 10.99
C PRO A 870 -39.33 2.65 10.71
N ILE A 871 -38.94 3.87 10.31
CA ILE A 871 -39.85 5.01 10.11
C ILE A 871 -40.13 5.15 8.62
N THR A 872 -41.40 5.00 8.21
CA THR A 872 -41.79 4.77 6.80
C THR A 872 -42.04 6.01 5.95
N ASP A 873 -41.82 7.22 6.46
CA ASP A 873 -42.14 8.48 5.74
C ASP A 873 -40.91 9.25 5.23
N VAL A 874 -39.69 8.72 5.39
CA VAL A 874 -38.44 9.33 4.92
C VAL A 874 -37.77 8.40 3.89
N PRO A 875 -37.24 8.92 2.77
CA PRO A 875 -36.43 8.11 1.85
C PRO A 875 -35.29 7.39 2.58
N LEU A 876 -35.07 6.11 2.26
CA LEU A 876 -34.02 5.33 2.89
C LEU A 876 -32.64 6.00 2.67
N PRO A 877 -31.85 6.24 3.73
CA PRO A 877 -30.57 6.90 3.59
C PRO A 877 -29.55 5.98 2.90
N ILE A 878 -28.65 6.57 2.12
CA ILE A 878 -27.50 5.85 1.54
C ILE A 878 -26.66 5.28 2.67
N SER A 879 -26.39 3.98 2.57
CA SER A 879 -25.64 3.27 3.57
C SER A 879 -24.17 3.66 3.54
N LYS A 880 -23.66 4.07 4.71
CA LYS A 880 -22.22 4.25 4.94
C LYS A 880 -21.62 2.97 5.51
N ALA A 881 -20.32 2.77 5.34
CA ALA A 881 -19.59 1.64 5.92
C ALA A 881 -20.12 0.26 5.48
N VAL A 882 -20.42 0.12 4.18
CA VAL A 882 -20.67 -1.18 3.54
C VAL A 882 -19.73 -1.31 2.35
N ALA A 883 -18.83 -2.29 2.45
CA ALA A 883 -17.84 -2.58 1.41
C ALA A 883 -18.45 -3.49 0.36
N TYR A 884 -18.11 -3.29 -0.92
CA TYR A 884 -18.53 -4.20 -1.99
C TYR A 884 -17.51 -4.30 -3.12
N THR A 885 -17.55 -5.41 -3.84
CA THR A 885 -16.93 -5.54 -5.18
C THR A 885 -17.81 -6.43 -6.06
N HIS A 886 -17.63 -6.33 -7.38
CA HIS A 886 -18.39 -7.07 -8.38
C HIS A 886 -17.46 -7.74 -9.38
N ARG A 887 -17.71 -9.02 -9.67
CA ARG A 887 -17.04 -9.79 -10.72
C ARG A 887 -18.06 -10.43 -11.65
N SER A 888 -17.70 -10.54 -12.93
CA SER A 888 -18.51 -11.21 -13.95
C SER A 888 -17.70 -12.25 -14.72
N THR A 889 -18.34 -13.39 -14.99
CA THR A 889 -17.84 -14.42 -15.94
C THR A 889 -18.55 -14.33 -17.29
N GLY A 890 -19.45 -13.36 -17.48
CA GLY A 890 -20.41 -13.28 -18.58
C GLY A 890 -21.69 -14.07 -18.32
N SER A 891 -21.61 -15.29 -17.79
CA SER A 891 -22.78 -16.10 -17.41
C SER A 891 -23.19 -15.94 -15.95
N LYS A 892 -22.29 -15.43 -15.10
CA LYS A 892 -22.47 -15.29 -13.66
C LYS A 892 -21.99 -13.93 -13.18
N GLU A 893 -22.84 -13.23 -12.43
CA GLU A 893 -22.49 -12.00 -11.71
C GLU A 893 -22.29 -12.33 -10.23
N ILE A 894 -21.22 -11.84 -9.62
CA ILE A 894 -20.77 -12.18 -8.27
C ILE A 894 -20.50 -10.89 -7.50
N TYR A 895 -21.38 -10.56 -6.55
CA TYR A 895 -21.20 -9.42 -5.65
C TYR A 895 -20.73 -9.89 -4.29
N PHE A 896 -19.61 -9.38 -3.80
CA PHE A 896 -19.21 -9.49 -2.39
C PHE A 896 -19.69 -8.25 -1.66
N ILE A 897 -20.30 -8.41 -0.48
CA ILE A 897 -20.84 -7.30 0.32
C ILE A 897 -20.49 -7.55 1.79
N SER A 898 -19.91 -6.55 2.47
CA SER A 898 -19.51 -6.65 3.87
C SER A 898 -19.94 -5.44 4.68
N ASN A 899 -20.65 -5.69 5.79
CA ASN A 899 -20.97 -4.71 6.82
C ASN A 899 -19.69 -4.38 7.59
N GLN A 900 -19.27 -3.12 7.58
CA GLN A 900 -18.04 -2.68 8.25
C GLN A 900 -18.29 -2.17 9.68
N GLN A 901 -19.52 -2.29 10.20
CA GLN A 901 -19.89 -1.85 11.53
C GLN A 901 -20.08 -3.03 12.49
N ASN A 902 -19.70 -2.82 13.75
CA ASN A 902 -19.88 -3.80 14.83
C ASN A 902 -21.31 -3.82 15.39
N GLN A 903 -22.31 -3.80 14.51
CA GLN A 903 -23.73 -3.91 14.84
C GLN A 903 -24.49 -4.57 13.68
N ALA A 904 -25.58 -5.28 13.99
CA ALA A 904 -26.46 -5.82 12.96
C ALA A 904 -27.17 -4.69 12.20
N ARG A 905 -27.43 -4.89 10.90
CA ARG A 905 -28.03 -3.89 10.01
C ARG A 905 -28.97 -4.52 9.01
N ASN A 906 -30.13 -3.89 8.79
CA ASN A 906 -31.05 -4.26 7.73
C ASN A 906 -30.76 -3.37 6.51
N LEU A 907 -30.36 -3.97 5.39
CA LEU A 907 -29.99 -3.23 4.19
C LEU A 907 -30.91 -3.58 3.03
N HIS A 908 -31.27 -2.56 2.26
CA HIS A 908 -31.90 -2.69 0.95
C HIS A 908 -30.80 -2.61 -0.12
N LEU A 909 -30.69 -3.65 -0.94
CA LEU A 909 -29.68 -3.82 -1.97
C LEU A 909 -30.35 -3.78 -3.34
N SER A 910 -29.83 -2.97 -4.25
CA SER A 910 -30.32 -2.87 -5.62
C SER A 910 -29.18 -3.08 -6.61
N PHE A 911 -29.24 -4.13 -7.42
CA PHE A 911 -28.19 -4.57 -8.33
C PHE A 911 -28.52 -4.22 -9.79
N ARG A 912 -27.49 -3.86 -10.57
CA ARG A 912 -27.59 -3.67 -12.02
C ARG A 912 -27.59 -5.00 -12.77
N VAL A 913 -28.48 -5.91 -12.36
CA VAL A 913 -28.68 -7.24 -12.93
C VAL A 913 -30.18 -7.44 -13.19
N THR A 914 -30.52 -8.15 -14.27
CA THR A 914 -31.90 -8.50 -14.63
C THR A 914 -31.99 -9.96 -15.04
N HIS A 915 -33.21 -10.51 -15.03
CA HIS A 915 -33.54 -11.85 -15.55
C HIS A 915 -32.82 -13.02 -14.87
N LYS A 916 -32.21 -12.81 -13.70
CA LYS A 916 -31.52 -13.85 -12.92
C LYS A 916 -31.98 -13.87 -11.47
N ILE A 917 -32.05 -15.06 -10.89
CA ILE A 917 -32.40 -15.26 -9.48
C ILE A 917 -31.17 -14.93 -8.62
N PRO A 918 -31.29 -14.05 -7.60
CA PRO A 918 -30.23 -13.88 -6.62
C PRO A 918 -30.09 -15.12 -5.75
N GLN A 919 -28.86 -15.57 -5.52
CA GLN A 919 -28.50 -16.61 -4.55
C GLN A 919 -27.54 -16.01 -3.53
N ILE A 920 -27.81 -16.19 -2.23
CA ILE A 920 -26.96 -15.66 -1.18
C ILE A 920 -26.08 -16.79 -0.64
N PHE A 921 -24.79 -16.54 -0.52
CA PHE A 921 -23.86 -17.48 0.08
C PHE A 921 -23.08 -16.83 1.23
N ASP A 922 -23.04 -17.53 2.37
CA ASP A 922 -22.21 -17.17 3.51
C ASP A 922 -20.95 -18.03 3.53
N MET A 923 -19.78 -17.39 3.36
CA MET A 923 -18.49 -18.06 3.35
C MET A 923 -17.98 -18.44 4.74
N VAL A 924 -18.55 -17.89 5.82
CA VAL A 924 -18.23 -18.30 7.20
C VAL A 924 -18.76 -19.72 7.43
N THR A 925 -20.05 -19.93 7.16
CA THR A 925 -20.71 -21.24 7.33
C THR A 925 -20.62 -22.16 6.12
N ASN A 926 -20.21 -21.65 4.95
CA ASN A 926 -20.20 -22.34 3.66
C ASN A 926 -21.58 -22.85 3.22
N LYS A 927 -22.63 -22.05 3.49
CA LYS A 927 -24.03 -22.40 3.18
C LYS A 927 -24.64 -21.39 2.21
N GLU A 928 -25.56 -21.88 1.39
CA GLU A 928 -26.51 -21.04 0.68
C GLU A 928 -27.59 -20.61 1.67
N ILE A 929 -27.88 -19.31 1.72
CA ILE A 929 -28.95 -18.73 2.52
C ILE A 929 -30.16 -18.56 1.61
N GLN A 930 -31.32 -19.01 2.09
CA GLN A 930 -32.58 -18.80 1.39
C GLN A 930 -32.87 -17.29 1.29
N VAL A 931 -33.18 -16.83 0.07
CA VAL A 931 -33.60 -15.45 -0.15
C VAL A 931 -35.05 -15.29 0.30
N GLU A 932 -35.27 -14.52 1.36
CA GLU A 932 -36.62 -14.25 1.90
C GLU A 932 -37.46 -13.42 0.92
N TRP A 933 -36.89 -12.34 0.40
CA TRP A 933 -37.56 -11.43 -0.53
C TRP A 933 -36.59 -10.91 -1.59
N TRP A 934 -37.00 -11.00 -2.85
CA TRP A 934 -36.38 -10.27 -3.95
C TRP A 934 -37.40 -9.87 -5.00
N GLU A 935 -37.11 -8.79 -5.72
CA GLU A 935 -37.92 -8.29 -6.83
C GLU A 935 -37.02 -7.90 -8.00
N SER A 936 -37.45 -8.13 -9.23
CA SER A 936 -36.84 -7.57 -10.44
C SER A 936 -37.80 -6.59 -11.11
N ALA A 937 -37.47 -5.32 -11.00
CA ALA A 937 -38.24 -4.22 -11.55
C ALA A 937 -37.31 -3.10 -12.06
N ASN A 938 -37.79 -2.29 -13.01
CA ASN A 938 -37.07 -1.12 -13.52
C ASN A 938 -35.63 -1.41 -14.01
N GLY A 939 -35.40 -2.60 -14.57
CA GLY A 939 -34.08 -3.01 -15.07
C GLY A 939 -33.05 -3.32 -13.97
N ARG A 940 -33.50 -3.62 -12.75
CA ARG A 940 -32.65 -3.97 -11.60
C ARG A 940 -33.23 -5.17 -10.85
N THR A 941 -32.43 -5.75 -9.96
CA THR A 941 -32.89 -6.74 -8.96
C THR A 941 -32.66 -6.19 -7.56
N PHE A 942 -33.67 -6.29 -6.71
CA PHE A 942 -33.72 -5.79 -5.34
C PHE A 942 -33.72 -6.94 -4.35
N LEU A 943 -33.06 -6.76 -3.21
CA LEU A 943 -32.94 -7.73 -2.13
C LEU A 943 -32.88 -6.98 -0.79
N ASN A 944 -33.64 -7.44 0.20
CA ASN A 944 -33.46 -7.02 1.59
C ASN A 944 -32.67 -8.09 2.34
N TYR A 945 -31.69 -7.69 3.16
CA TYR A 945 -30.92 -8.63 3.96
C TYR A 945 -30.51 -8.04 5.31
N GLN A 946 -30.60 -8.85 6.37
CA GLN A 946 -30.11 -8.51 7.70
C GLN A 946 -28.68 -9.00 7.84
N PHE A 947 -27.72 -8.07 7.78
CA PHE A 947 -26.33 -8.33 8.03
C PHE A 947 -26.07 -8.45 9.54
N PRO A 948 -25.36 -9.50 10.00
CA PRO A 948 -24.74 -9.52 11.31
C PRO A 948 -23.71 -8.39 11.47
N ALA A 949 -23.33 -8.09 12.72
CA ALA A 949 -22.18 -7.23 13.01
C ALA A 949 -20.93 -7.75 12.29
N ASN A 950 -20.23 -6.90 11.54
CA ASN A 950 -19.04 -7.28 10.75
C ASN A 950 -19.28 -8.39 9.70
N GLY A 951 -20.54 -8.72 9.41
CA GLY A 951 -20.95 -9.84 8.56
C GLY A 951 -20.72 -9.54 7.08
N SER A 952 -20.54 -10.59 6.28
CA SER A 952 -20.33 -10.48 4.83
C SER A 952 -21.01 -11.62 4.10
N ILE A 953 -21.50 -11.36 2.89
CA ILE A 953 -22.12 -12.37 2.02
C ILE A 953 -21.62 -12.22 0.58
N PHE A 954 -21.86 -13.27 -0.20
CA PHE A 954 -21.89 -13.17 -1.66
C PHE A 954 -23.33 -13.20 -2.15
N VAL A 955 -23.67 -12.31 -3.08
CA VAL A 955 -24.90 -12.38 -3.87
C VAL A 955 -24.50 -12.76 -5.30
N VAL A 956 -25.00 -13.91 -5.75
CA VAL A 956 -24.63 -14.53 -7.02
C VAL A 956 -25.84 -14.64 -7.92
N PHE A 957 -25.68 -14.22 -9.17
CA PHE A 957 -26.70 -14.30 -10.21
C PHE A 957 -26.22 -15.21 -11.34
N GLU A 958 -26.66 -16.46 -11.32
CA GLU A 958 -26.26 -17.48 -12.30
C GLU A 958 -27.47 -18.09 -13.04
N LYS A 959 -28.58 -18.30 -12.34
CA LYS A 959 -29.77 -18.97 -12.88
C LYS A 959 -30.74 -17.96 -13.51
N ASP A 960 -31.05 -18.15 -14.78
CA ASP A 960 -32.05 -17.34 -15.49
C ASP A 960 -33.46 -17.57 -14.93
N THR A 961 -34.30 -16.54 -15.00
CA THR A 961 -35.70 -16.60 -14.55
C THR A 961 -36.59 -15.59 -15.27
N ASN A 962 -37.87 -15.98 -15.42
CA ASN A 962 -38.95 -15.09 -15.82
C ASN A 962 -39.77 -14.58 -14.63
N LEU A 963 -39.48 -15.07 -13.41
CA LEU A 963 -40.12 -14.55 -12.20
C LEU A 963 -39.70 -13.10 -12.00
N LYS A 964 -40.67 -12.25 -11.67
CA LYS A 964 -40.42 -10.84 -11.33
C LYS A 964 -40.21 -10.61 -9.84
N GLN A 965 -40.57 -11.57 -9.00
CA GLN A 965 -40.42 -11.49 -7.55
C GLN A 965 -40.41 -12.90 -6.96
N SER A 966 -39.88 -13.04 -5.75
CA SER A 966 -40.10 -14.23 -4.93
C SER A 966 -41.57 -14.31 -4.47
N ALA A 967 -42.01 -15.50 -4.05
CA ALA A 967 -43.24 -15.59 -3.24
C ALA A 967 -43.08 -14.74 -1.97
N GLU A 968 -44.13 -14.05 -1.53
CA GLU A 968 -44.12 -13.33 -0.26
C GLU A 968 -43.85 -14.33 0.88
N ILE A 969 -42.71 -14.18 1.55
CA ILE A 969 -42.40 -14.86 2.81
C ILE A 969 -42.38 -13.78 3.90
N SER A 970 -42.97 -14.09 5.05
CA SER A 970 -43.04 -13.22 6.24
C SER A 970 -41.65 -12.65 6.58
N PRO A 971 -41.54 -11.38 7.03
CA PRO A 971 -40.26 -10.71 7.26
C PRO A 971 -39.43 -11.37 8.37
N PHE A 972 -38.10 -11.22 8.29
CA PHE A 972 -37.06 -11.57 9.26
C PHE A 972 -37.53 -12.42 10.45
N LYS A 973 -37.32 -13.73 10.35
CA LYS A 973 -37.68 -14.65 11.44
C LYS A 973 -36.84 -14.36 12.68
N GLY A 974 -37.52 -14.05 13.77
CA GLY A 974 -36.91 -13.95 15.09
C GLY A 974 -36.46 -15.31 15.61
N PHE A 975 -35.83 -15.33 16.79
CA PHE A 975 -35.49 -16.56 17.50
C PHE A 975 -36.26 -16.63 18.80
N ILE A 976 -36.91 -17.75 19.06
CA ILE A 976 -37.57 -18.05 20.32
C ILE A 976 -36.62 -18.89 21.18
N SER A 977 -36.33 -18.43 22.39
CA SER A 977 -35.53 -19.18 23.36
C SER A 977 -36.31 -20.39 23.87
N LEU A 978 -35.73 -21.58 23.69
CA LEU A 978 -36.25 -22.86 24.18
C LEU A 978 -35.77 -23.19 25.59
N GLN A 979 -34.46 -22.99 25.84
CA GLN A 979 -33.83 -23.40 27.10
C GLN A 979 -32.61 -22.53 27.39
N ASN A 980 -32.48 -22.07 28.65
CA ASN A 980 -31.28 -21.37 29.11
C ASN A 980 -30.28 -22.37 29.70
N LEU A 981 -29.08 -22.42 29.14
CA LEU A 981 -28.00 -23.32 29.54
C LEU A 981 -26.88 -22.61 30.33
N SER A 982 -27.07 -21.36 30.75
CA SER A 982 -26.00 -20.52 31.31
C SER A 982 -25.49 -20.93 32.70
N ALA A 983 -26.25 -21.69 33.47
CA ALA A 983 -25.86 -22.08 34.83
C ALA A 983 -25.11 -23.43 34.88
N ASN A 984 -24.28 -23.60 35.91
CA ASN A 984 -23.63 -24.87 36.31
C ASN A 984 -22.80 -25.53 35.20
N TRP A 985 -21.66 -24.93 34.88
CA TRP A 985 -20.69 -25.45 33.92
C TRP A 985 -19.46 -26.00 34.63
N LYS A 986 -18.98 -27.16 34.18
CA LYS A 986 -17.66 -27.65 34.55
C LYS A 986 -16.63 -27.12 33.56
N VAL A 987 -15.57 -26.47 34.03
CA VAL A 987 -14.58 -25.79 33.19
C VAL A 987 -13.18 -26.37 33.45
N GLN A 988 -12.56 -26.91 32.39
CA GLN A 988 -11.18 -27.40 32.43
C GLN A 988 -10.26 -26.45 31.66
N PHE A 989 -9.26 -25.92 32.34
CA PHE A 989 -8.18 -25.13 31.75
C PHE A 989 -6.97 -26.01 31.46
N ASN A 990 -6.05 -25.57 30.58
CA ASN A 990 -4.81 -26.29 30.30
C ASN A 990 -3.70 -25.87 31.29
N PRO A 991 -3.16 -26.78 32.11
CA PRO A 991 -2.08 -26.46 33.05
C PRO A 991 -0.77 -26.03 32.38
N GLU A 992 -0.50 -26.49 31.16
CA GLU A 992 0.69 -26.09 30.38
C GLU A 992 0.68 -24.59 30.04
N TYR A 993 -0.50 -23.96 30.05
CA TYR A 993 -0.70 -22.53 29.81
C TYR A 993 -0.96 -21.75 31.11
N GLY A 994 -0.70 -22.38 32.27
CA GLY A 994 -0.85 -21.76 33.59
C GLY A 994 -2.26 -21.82 34.18
N GLY A 995 -3.14 -22.64 33.61
CA GLY A 995 -4.49 -22.87 34.13
C GLY A 995 -4.54 -23.86 35.31
N PRO A 996 -5.64 -23.90 36.09
CA PRO A 996 -5.81 -24.89 37.14
C PRO A 996 -5.79 -26.34 36.63
N ALA A 997 -5.08 -27.23 37.33
CA ALA A 997 -5.02 -28.67 37.00
C ALA A 997 -6.35 -29.40 37.19
N LYS A 998 -7.11 -29.03 38.22
CA LYS A 998 -8.43 -29.59 38.48
C LYS A 998 -9.49 -28.78 37.73
N ALA A 999 -10.52 -29.47 37.24
CA ALA A 999 -11.70 -28.81 36.72
C ALA A 999 -12.35 -27.90 37.77
N GLN A 1000 -12.87 -26.77 37.31
CA GLN A 1000 -13.51 -25.73 38.12
C GLN A 1000 -15.02 -25.77 37.90
N GLU A 1001 -15.81 -25.50 38.93
CA GLU A 1001 -17.27 -25.41 38.81
C GLU A 1001 -17.67 -23.94 38.69
N PHE A 1002 -18.34 -23.59 37.59
CA PHE A 1002 -18.84 -22.25 37.30
C PHE A 1002 -20.37 -22.28 37.43
N ASN A 1003 -20.86 -21.91 38.61
CA ASN A 1003 -22.32 -21.82 38.86
C ASN A 1003 -22.98 -20.78 37.94
N THR A 1004 -22.25 -19.70 37.63
CA THR A 1004 -22.62 -18.67 36.67
C THR A 1004 -21.45 -18.42 35.74
N LEU A 1005 -21.73 -18.27 34.43
CA LEU A 1005 -20.75 -17.81 33.46
C LEU A 1005 -20.24 -16.42 33.84
N THR A 1006 -18.93 -16.22 33.78
CA THR A 1006 -18.27 -14.97 34.18
C THR A 1006 -17.00 -14.78 33.37
N ASP A 1007 -16.60 -13.52 33.24
CA ASP A 1007 -15.32 -13.16 32.63
C ASP A 1007 -14.18 -13.67 33.51
N TRP A 1008 -13.21 -14.35 32.89
CA TRP A 1008 -12.05 -14.87 33.60
C TRP A 1008 -11.30 -13.77 34.35
N MET A 1009 -11.26 -12.54 33.81
CA MET A 1009 -10.56 -11.41 34.43
C MET A 1009 -11.12 -11.02 35.81
N ALA A 1010 -12.38 -11.40 36.11
CA ALA A 1010 -13.04 -11.17 37.39
C ALA A 1010 -12.72 -12.26 38.44
N SER A 1011 -12.02 -13.34 38.05
CA SER A 1011 -11.68 -14.42 38.96
C SER A 1011 -10.69 -13.97 40.05
N ALA A 1012 -10.91 -14.43 41.28
CA ALA A 1012 -9.95 -14.27 42.37
C ALA A 1012 -8.75 -15.23 42.23
N ASN A 1013 -8.86 -16.27 41.39
CA ASN A 1013 -7.78 -17.20 41.12
C ASN A 1013 -6.91 -16.67 39.98
N ASP A 1014 -5.66 -16.31 40.27
CA ASP A 1014 -4.72 -15.77 39.29
C ASP A 1014 -4.43 -16.72 38.11
N ALA A 1015 -4.53 -18.04 38.32
CA ALA A 1015 -4.40 -19.03 37.25
C ALA A 1015 -5.55 -18.99 36.23
N ILE A 1016 -6.70 -18.42 36.61
CA ILE A 1016 -7.85 -18.17 35.72
C ILE A 1016 -7.81 -16.72 35.23
N LYS A 1017 -7.60 -15.76 36.14
CA LYS A 1017 -7.57 -14.32 35.86
C LYS A 1017 -6.62 -13.93 34.74
N TYR A 1018 -5.42 -14.50 34.75
CA TYR A 1018 -4.38 -14.23 33.75
C TYR A 1018 -4.27 -15.36 32.72
N TYR A 1019 -5.28 -16.24 32.59
CA TYR A 1019 -5.20 -17.34 31.66
C TYR A 1019 -5.22 -16.86 30.20
N SER A 1020 -4.33 -17.43 29.39
CA SER A 1020 -4.36 -17.32 27.92
C SER A 1020 -4.22 -18.69 27.31
N GLY A 1021 -5.20 -19.12 26.53
CA GLY A 1021 -5.24 -20.46 25.95
C GLY A 1021 -6.68 -20.95 25.77
N THR A 1022 -6.83 -22.27 25.70
CA THR A 1022 -8.15 -22.91 25.54
C THR A 1022 -8.70 -23.36 26.89
N ALA A 1023 -9.96 -23.06 27.19
CA ALA A 1023 -10.70 -23.68 28.28
C ALA A 1023 -11.92 -24.44 27.74
N THR A 1024 -12.14 -25.66 28.24
CA THR A 1024 -13.26 -26.51 27.84
C THR A 1024 -14.38 -26.42 28.87
N TYR A 1025 -15.54 -25.95 28.44
CA TYR A 1025 -16.79 -25.90 29.22
C TYR A 1025 -17.63 -27.12 28.87
N SER A 1026 -17.96 -27.93 29.87
CA SER A 1026 -18.74 -29.17 29.69
C SER A 1026 -19.96 -29.16 30.61
N LYS A 1027 -21.10 -29.62 30.10
CA LYS A 1027 -22.29 -29.94 30.91
C LYS A 1027 -23.22 -30.92 30.21
N ASN A 1028 -24.12 -31.47 31.01
CA ASN A 1028 -25.28 -32.21 30.51
C ASN A 1028 -26.50 -31.29 30.48
N PHE A 1029 -27.41 -31.53 29.53
CA PHE A 1029 -28.71 -30.87 29.47
C PHE A 1029 -29.76 -31.83 28.91
N ILE A 1030 -31.02 -31.63 29.31
CA ILE A 1030 -32.14 -32.42 28.81
C ILE A 1030 -32.82 -31.62 27.69
N TYR A 1031 -32.96 -32.22 26.51
CA TYR A 1031 -33.73 -31.68 25.40
C TYR A 1031 -35.06 -32.43 25.25
N GLN A 1032 -36.18 -31.70 25.35
CA GLN A 1032 -37.55 -32.23 25.25
C GLN A 1032 -38.31 -31.67 24.03
N GLY A 1033 -37.62 -30.92 23.17
CA GLY A 1033 -38.23 -30.33 21.98
C GLY A 1033 -38.36 -31.31 20.81
N ASP A 1034 -38.88 -30.81 19.69
CA ASP A 1034 -39.08 -31.57 18.47
C ASP A 1034 -37.79 -31.67 17.64
N LEU A 1035 -37.27 -32.89 17.45
CA LEU A 1035 -36.06 -33.14 16.67
C LEU A 1035 -36.21 -32.85 15.16
N GLN A 1036 -37.43 -32.66 14.66
CA GLN A 1036 -37.67 -32.23 13.27
C GLN A 1036 -37.49 -30.72 13.09
N GLN A 1037 -37.42 -29.95 14.18
CA GLN A 1037 -37.21 -28.50 14.13
C GLN A 1037 -35.72 -28.16 14.07
N GLN A 1038 -35.40 -27.04 13.44
CA GLN A 1038 -34.07 -26.47 13.50
C GLN A 1038 -33.85 -25.80 14.85
N VAL A 1039 -32.83 -26.25 15.57
CA VAL A 1039 -32.46 -25.85 16.93
C VAL A 1039 -31.06 -25.29 16.89
N TRP A 1040 -30.90 -24.09 17.43
CA TRP A 1040 -29.65 -23.36 17.38
C TRP A 1040 -29.12 -23.19 18.80
N LEU A 1041 -27.81 -23.29 18.97
CA LEU A 1041 -27.11 -22.92 20.19
C LEU A 1041 -26.54 -21.51 20.02
N ASP A 1042 -27.06 -20.55 20.77
CA ASP A 1042 -26.55 -19.19 20.85
C ASP A 1042 -25.67 -19.06 22.10
N LEU A 1043 -24.43 -18.62 21.91
CA LEU A 1043 -23.46 -18.46 23.00
C LEU A 1043 -23.53 -17.10 23.67
N GLY A 1044 -24.32 -16.16 23.13
CA GLY A 1044 -24.33 -14.78 23.58
C GLY A 1044 -22.95 -14.16 23.39
N SER A 1045 -22.33 -13.72 24.49
CA SER A 1045 -21.00 -13.14 24.48
C SER A 1045 -19.92 -14.13 24.90
N PHE A 1046 -18.81 -14.13 24.19
CA PHE A 1046 -17.59 -14.85 24.55
C PHE A 1046 -16.37 -14.15 23.95
N SER A 1047 -15.19 -14.46 24.48
CA SER A 1047 -13.92 -13.93 23.99
C SER A 1047 -12.90 -15.07 23.81
N ASN A 1048 -12.44 -15.39 22.59
CA ASN A 1048 -12.69 -14.75 21.27
C ASN A 1048 -13.11 -15.74 20.17
N ILE A 1049 -12.80 -17.03 20.31
CA ILE A 1049 -13.24 -18.10 19.41
C ILE A 1049 -13.82 -19.25 20.24
N ALA A 1050 -14.92 -19.85 19.80
CA ALA A 1050 -15.57 -20.98 20.45
C ALA A 1050 -15.76 -22.16 19.49
N GLN A 1051 -15.29 -23.35 19.85
CA GLN A 1051 -15.58 -24.60 19.12
C GLN A 1051 -16.62 -25.40 19.88
N ILE A 1052 -17.66 -25.88 19.19
CA ILE A 1052 -18.84 -26.47 19.81
C ILE A 1052 -18.95 -27.94 19.42
N LYS A 1053 -19.14 -28.81 20.43
CA LYS A 1053 -19.53 -30.19 20.23
C LYS A 1053 -20.78 -30.53 21.02
N ILE A 1054 -21.71 -31.23 20.37
CA ILE A 1054 -22.91 -31.79 21.01
C ILE A 1054 -22.86 -33.31 20.85
N ASN A 1055 -22.93 -34.04 21.97
CA ASN A 1055 -22.80 -35.51 21.97
C ASN A 1055 -21.54 -36.01 21.22
N GLY A 1056 -20.44 -35.25 21.29
CA GLY A 1056 -19.18 -35.53 20.60
C GLY A 1056 -19.12 -35.13 19.12
N ILE A 1057 -20.23 -34.69 18.52
CA ILE A 1057 -20.32 -34.24 17.12
C ILE A 1057 -19.93 -32.77 17.03
N ASP A 1058 -19.02 -32.42 16.11
CA ASP A 1058 -18.60 -31.04 15.84
C ASP A 1058 -19.73 -30.25 15.16
N CYS A 1059 -20.16 -29.17 15.82
CA CYS A 1059 -21.20 -28.26 15.35
C CYS A 1059 -20.63 -26.93 14.81
N GLY A 1060 -19.31 -26.84 14.64
CA GLY A 1060 -18.63 -25.69 14.05
C GLY A 1060 -17.85 -24.84 15.03
N THR A 1061 -17.15 -23.85 14.48
CA THR A 1061 -16.33 -22.88 15.22
C THR A 1061 -16.86 -21.47 15.01
N LEU A 1062 -17.27 -20.82 16.09
CA LEU A 1062 -17.74 -19.44 16.12
C LEU A 1062 -16.56 -18.50 16.41
N TRP A 1063 -16.25 -17.60 15.48
CA TRP A 1063 -15.16 -16.63 15.58
C TRP A 1063 -15.56 -15.22 15.13
N THR A 1064 -16.75 -15.08 14.55
CA THR A 1064 -17.35 -13.82 14.11
C THR A 1064 -18.87 -13.93 14.24
N ALA A 1065 -19.57 -12.79 14.24
CA ALA A 1065 -21.02 -12.78 14.40
C ALA A 1065 -21.73 -13.36 13.16
N PRO A 1066 -22.90 -14.01 13.34
CA PRO A 1066 -23.61 -14.19 14.59
C PRO A 1066 -23.01 -15.34 15.43
N PHE A 1067 -23.03 -15.19 16.76
CA PHE A 1067 -22.42 -16.12 17.71
C PHE A 1067 -23.31 -17.32 18.04
N LYS A 1068 -23.88 -17.94 17.00
CA LYS A 1068 -24.78 -19.09 17.11
C LYS A 1068 -24.57 -20.10 15.99
N THR A 1069 -24.87 -21.37 16.27
CA THR A 1069 -24.76 -22.47 15.29
C THR A 1069 -25.95 -23.42 15.39
N GLU A 1070 -26.32 -24.05 14.28
CA GLU A 1070 -27.39 -25.05 14.23
C GLU A 1070 -26.87 -26.40 14.74
N ILE A 1071 -27.65 -27.05 15.61
CA ILE A 1071 -27.23 -28.25 16.34
C ILE A 1071 -28.24 -29.42 16.26
N SER A 1072 -29.34 -29.30 15.51
CA SER A 1072 -30.40 -30.33 15.45
C SER A 1072 -29.87 -31.70 15.06
N LYS A 1073 -28.93 -31.75 14.11
CA LYS A 1073 -28.34 -33.03 13.66
C LYS A 1073 -27.52 -33.75 14.74
N ALA A 1074 -27.09 -33.03 15.77
CA ALA A 1074 -26.33 -33.57 16.88
C ALA A 1074 -27.16 -33.82 18.15
N LEU A 1075 -28.38 -33.25 18.22
CA LEU A 1075 -29.29 -33.42 19.35
C LEU A 1075 -29.97 -34.79 19.37
N ARG A 1076 -30.31 -35.25 20.58
CA ARG A 1076 -31.21 -36.39 20.82
C ARG A 1076 -32.25 -36.03 21.87
N LEU A 1077 -33.38 -36.73 21.90
CA LEU A 1077 -34.37 -36.58 22.98
C LEU A 1077 -33.77 -37.06 24.30
N GLY A 1078 -34.07 -36.34 25.38
CA GLY A 1078 -33.54 -36.63 26.71
C GLY A 1078 -32.14 -36.05 26.92
N ASP A 1079 -31.23 -36.84 27.50
CA ASP A 1079 -29.91 -36.37 27.93
C ASP A 1079 -28.98 -36.07 26.77
N ASN A 1080 -28.38 -34.88 26.74
CA ASN A 1080 -27.35 -34.47 25.80
C ASN A 1080 -26.12 -33.97 26.54
N THR A 1081 -24.95 -34.11 25.93
CA THR A 1081 -23.72 -33.46 26.39
C THR A 1081 -23.38 -32.29 25.48
N VAL A 1082 -22.87 -31.21 26.06
CA VAL A 1082 -22.31 -30.06 25.32
C VAL A 1082 -20.91 -29.78 25.84
N ASP A 1083 -19.97 -29.68 24.89
CA ASP A 1083 -18.61 -29.24 25.12
C ASP A 1083 -18.34 -27.97 24.29
N ILE A 1084 -17.91 -26.90 24.94
CA ILE A 1084 -17.55 -25.64 24.29
C ILE A 1084 -16.09 -25.31 24.64
N GLN A 1085 -15.22 -25.32 23.65
CA GLN A 1085 -13.83 -24.89 23.82
C GLN A 1085 -13.73 -23.41 23.49
N VAL A 1086 -13.47 -22.57 24.50
CA VAL A 1086 -13.28 -21.13 24.31
C VAL A 1086 -11.80 -20.77 24.38
N VAL A 1087 -11.35 -19.98 23.41
CA VAL A 1087 -9.95 -19.59 23.25
C VAL A 1087 -9.83 -18.07 23.18
N ASN A 1088 -9.00 -17.49 24.05
CA ASN A 1088 -8.69 -16.05 24.06
C ASN A 1088 -7.31 -15.76 23.43
N THR A 1089 -6.72 -14.60 23.71
CA THR A 1089 -5.41 -14.14 23.19
C THR A 1089 -4.32 -14.15 24.26
N TRP A 1090 -3.05 -13.99 23.86
CA TRP A 1090 -1.87 -14.05 24.75
C TRP A 1090 -1.72 -12.89 25.74
N ALA A 1091 -2.40 -11.75 25.51
CA ALA A 1091 -2.21 -10.55 26.32
C ALA A 1091 -2.33 -10.78 27.83
N ASN A 1092 -3.37 -11.50 28.29
CA ASN A 1092 -3.62 -11.69 29.73
C ASN A 1092 -2.51 -12.46 30.43
N ARG A 1093 -2.02 -13.55 29.82
CA ARG A 1093 -0.90 -14.34 30.37
C ARG A 1093 0.41 -13.59 30.36
N LEU A 1094 0.69 -12.83 29.30
CA LEU A 1094 1.88 -11.96 29.24
C LEU A 1094 1.84 -10.88 30.33
N ILE A 1095 0.67 -10.24 30.56
CA ILE A 1095 0.46 -9.29 31.66
C ILE A 1095 0.67 -9.98 33.01
N GLY A 1096 0.09 -11.17 33.22
CA GLY A 1096 0.26 -11.93 34.45
C GLY A 1096 1.71 -12.31 34.72
N ASP A 1097 2.41 -12.84 33.72
CA ASP A 1097 3.80 -13.30 33.84
C ASP A 1097 4.79 -12.16 34.05
N SER A 1098 4.49 -10.97 33.53
CA SER A 1098 5.33 -9.78 33.78
C SER A 1098 5.46 -9.44 35.27
N LYS A 1099 4.51 -9.88 36.10
CA LYS A 1099 4.50 -9.70 37.56
C LYS A 1099 5.31 -10.77 38.30
N LEU A 1100 5.74 -11.82 37.61
CA LEU A 1100 6.49 -12.93 38.17
C LEU A 1100 8.01 -12.78 37.91
N PRO A 1101 8.85 -13.34 38.80
CA PRO A 1101 10.26 -13.61 38.51
C PRO A 1101 10.42 -14.39 37.21
N VAL A 1102 11.49 -14.13 36.45
CA VAL A 1102 11.71 -14.69 35.10
C VAL A 1102 11.65 -16.22 35.09
N ASP A 1103 12.19 -16.87 36.10
CA ASP A 1103 12.20 -18.33 36.29
C ASP A 1103 10.82 -18.94 36.58
N LYS A 1104 9.82 -18.10 36.91
CA LYS A 1104 8.44 -18.51 37.17
C LYS A 1104 7.48 -18.16 36.03
N ARG A 1105 7.97 -17.53 34.96
CA ARG A 1105 7.15 -17.19 33.79
C ARG A 1105 6.92 -18.43 32.93
N ILE A 1106 5.72 -18.55 32.39
CA ILE A 1106 5.36 -19.61 31.44
C ILE A 1106 5.60 -19.11 30.01
N THR A 1107 5.46 -17.81 29.80
CA THR A 1107 5.68 -17.14 28.52
C THR A 1107 7.14 -16.73 28.32
N ASN A 1108 7.61 -16.89 27.08
CA ASN A 1108 8.92 -16.46 26.61
C ASN A 1108 8.79 -16.00 25.16
N THR A 1109 9.02 -14.71 24.91
CA THR A 1109 8.96 -14.11 23.57
C THR A 1109 10.03 -13.04 23.39
N THR A 1110 10.45 -12.85 22.14
CA THR A 1110 11.39 -11.78 21.76
C THR A 1110 10.69 -10.45 21.48
N ALA A 1111 9.34 -10.42 21.45
CA ALA A 1111 8.59 -9.18 21.30
C ALA A 1111 8.90 -8.23 22.47
N PRO A 1112 9.19 -6.94 22.20
CA PRO A 1112 9.32 -5.94 23.25
C PRO A 1112 8.06 -5.89 24.12
N PHE A 1113 8.21 -5.94 25.44
CA PHE A 1113 7.07 -5.90 26.35
C PHE A 1113 6.45 -4.49 26.37
N ARG A 1114 5.21 -4.37 25.88
CA ARG A 1114 4.46 -3.10 25.75
C ARG A 1114 3.09 -3.15 26.44
N LEU A 1115 2.87 -4.15 27.29
CA LEU A 1115 1.59 -4.38 27.98
C LEU A 1115 1.57 -3.86 29.42
N ALA A 1116 2.63 -3.19 29.86
CA ALA A 1116 2.65 -2.50 31.15
C ALA A 1116 1.45 -1.55 31.24
N ASP A 1117 0.75 -1.59 32.38
CA ASP A 1117 -0.42 -0.76 32.70
C ASP A 1117 -1.63 -0.92 31.77
N LYS A 1118 -1.60 -1.87 30.82
CA LYS A 1118 -2.78 -2.19 29.99
C LYS A 1118 -3.80 -3.01 30.80
N PRO A 1119 -5.10 -2.78 30.61
CA PRO A 1119 -6.13 -3.61 31.21
C PRO A 1119 -6.05 -5.04 30.68
N LEU A 1120 -6.54 -6.00 31.46
CA LEU A 1120 -6.77 -7.35 30.95
C LEU A 1120 -7.88 -7.29 29.88
N ASN A 1121 -7.73 -8.13 28.86
CA ASN A 1121 -8.78 -8.36 27.88
C ASN A 1121 -9.86 -9.25 28.50
N SER A 1122 -11.12 -9.01 28.11
CA SER A 1122 -12.21 -9.94 28.40
C SER A 1122 -11.85 -11.34 27.92
N ALA A 1123 -12.22 -12.38 28.67
CA ALA A 1123 -11.90 -13.76 28.32
C ALA A 1123 -12.93 -14.78 28.84
N GLY A 1124 -13.18 -15.82 28.04
CA GLY A 1124 -14.05 -16.94 28.39
C GLY A 1124 -15.45 -16.87 27.80
N LEU A 1125 -16.28 -17.84 28.21
CA LEU A 1125 -17.70 -17.90 27.87
C LEU A 1125 -18.47 -17.03 28.86
N LEU A 1126 -19.07 -15.95 28.38
CA LEU A 1126 -19.77 -14.96 29.21
C LEU A 1126 -21.29 -15.17 29.17
N GLY A 1127 -21.80 -15.69 28.05
CA GLY A 1127 -23.22 -16.00 27.88
C GLY A 1127 -24.09 -14.76 27.58
N PRO A 1128 -25.41 -14.87 27.77
CA PRO A 1128 -26.12 -16.10 28.14
C PRO A 1128 -26.02 -17.17 27.03
N VAL A 1129 -25.94 -18.44 27.42
CA VAL A 1129 -26.00 -19.58 26.49
C VAL A 1129 -27.42 -20.08 26.41
N THR A 1130 -28.03 -20.10 25.23
CA THR A 1130 -29.43 -20.49 25.04
C THR A 1130 -29.60 -21.44 23.86
N LEU A 1131 -30.52 -22.40 24.01
CA LEU A 1131 -31.10 -23.10 22.87
C LEU A 1131 -32.24 -22.27 22.31
N GLN A 1132 -32.27 -22.11 21.00
CA GLN A 1132 -33.25 -21.30 20.29
C GLN A 1132 -33.84 -22.10 19.12
N MET A 1133 -35.05 -21.72 18.69
CA MET A 1133 -35.62 -22.11 17.39
C MET A 1133 -36.01 -20.85 16.61
N GLU A 1134 -36.03 -20.93 15.29
CA GLU A 1134 -36.60 -19.86 14.47
C GLU A 1134 -38.10 -19.69 14.74
N ASP A 1135 -38.54 -18.45 14.85
CA ASP A 1135 -39.96 -18.08 14.93
C ASP A 1135 -40.64 -18.40 13.59
N LYS A 1136 -41.87 -18.92 13.63
CA LYS A 1136 -42.53 -19.53 12.46
C LYS A 1136 -43.21 -18.53 11.54
#